data_AF-A0A1S1QYX9-F1
#
_entry.id   AF-A0A1S1QYX9-F1
#
_cell.length_a   1.000
_cell.length_b   1.000
_cell.length_c   1.000
_cell.angle_alpha   90.00
_cell.angle_beta   90.00
_cell.angle_gamma   90.00
#
_symmetry.space_group_name_H-M   'P 1'
#
loop_
_entity.id
_entity.type
_entity.pdbx_description
1 polymer ?
#
loop_
_entity_poly.entity_id
_entity_poly.type
_entity_poly.pdbx_seq_one_letter_code
_entity_poly.pdbx_strand_id
1 'polypeptide(L)'
;MRPFDANDYRSRVLAPIHARGGAEHSDPFEIYDIPLEDVAALDDAAVTARIDEVWAFWQRSRDHPRYRGVVLALLARHSELTEALRTRAARTELAARVAQARAEREDGRFAAVDAAVARLVERFGGLPEDKIPGLRKIARDAGLGDDEFERRIARHRRVGAGAAERTTRRPVPPEVLRQVRSDLDELGRIVGEDPPRSLFELLGVPPGTDRDAIRAMRDEALARNRARRPDRRRALLDDLLAAVTNLLVDGDPEAYLDGLAAAAADLLRPRLAAAVLVEDRLLPADAAALVTAAQAEGLDPARAAAVVRALAREAGVDDAGVATPADSRDTRRADSRAGPRAGARTTPPVLTTPSVPPARGGSDDWTGADPPPDWRDALTLARTALAAGTPIAASDQLARALEIAGSALPPIRSLGDEIETAIRRAGERWAELARAVADRRLAQARRLAADLARTGRDVPGPDGAELTTVTEAIEAGHRRADELLASAATTAPAERAALALAALDLVADSAEARDLLAENLAPPTALVVIRGSGAVEIRWAPSATPAARYRVTRVGADGATRTVGMTEATFIEDGGVPAGAELPGYEVRAGVGGAWSRPAVWPTPTGAADDRSPGALTEQTGSTSGTAGTSGAAAGAPPEAADDDRTQLIARTPADALEPARDLAIVAGRLRWTWPDGCTEVIVTWRQDAPPIAANDPVAQSRKVTNTRYELDGGFTLPATRPLHVAVFGCLRDPAGRLVVASTASPDARRHLPARDRL
;
A
#
# COMPACT_ATOMS: atom_id res chain seq x y z
N MET A 1 12.35 -42.77 53.04
CA MET A 1 13.70 -43.35 52.79
C MET A 1 13.81 -44.74 53.43
N ARG A 2 14.06 -45.79 52.63
CA ARG A 2 14.21 -47.20 53.10
C ARG A 2 15.58 -47.43 53.74
N PRO A 3 15.76 -48.40 54.67
CA PRO A 3 17.09 -48.74 55.21
C PRO A 3 18.07 -49.16 54.11
N PHE A 4 19.36 -48.84 54.28
CA PHE A 4 20.39 -49.20 53.30
C PHE A 4 20.69 -50.70 53.33
N ASP A 5 20.59 -51.36 52.18
CA ASP A 5 20.97 -52.76 51.97
C ASP A 5 22.03 -52.86 50.88
N ALA A 6 23.18 -53.44 51.21
CA ALA A 6 24.34 -53.50 50.34
C ALA A 6 24.14 -54.38 49.10
N ASN A 7 23.30 -55.41 49.17
CA ASN A 7 23.04 -56.31 48.04
C ASN A 7 22.02 -55.68 47.08
N ASP A 8 20.95 -55.13 47.63
CA ASP A 8 19.93 -54.38 46.90
C ASP A 8 20.52 -53.15 46.19
N TYR A 9 21.37 -52.38 46.86
CA TYR A 9 22.09 -51.24 46.29
C TYR A 9 22.97 -51.64 45.09
N ARG A 10 23.64 -52.80 45.15
CA ARG A 10 24.44 -53.30 44.01
C ARG A 10 23.57 -53.58 42.79
N SER A 11 22.39 -54.17 42.97
CA SER A 11 21.49 -54.49 41.87
C SER A 11 20.71 -53.28 41.34
N ARG A 12 20.21 -52.40 42.21
CA ARG A 12 19.37 -51.26 41.82
C ARG A 12 20.16 -50.05 41.37
N VAL A 13 21.33 -49.79 41.98
CA VAL A 13 22.10 -48.55 41.76
C VAL A 13 23.38 -48.83 41.00
N LEU A 14 24.29 -49.66 41.54
CA LEU A 14 25.60 -49.85 40.87
C LEU A 14 25.51 -50.56 39.53
N ALA A 15 24.62 -51.54 39.37
CA ALA A 15 24.49 -52.26 38.10
C ALA A 15 23.99 -51.37 36.95
N PRO A 16 22.93 -50.53 37.12
CA PRO A 16 22.54 -49.56 36.09
C PRO A 16 23.60 -48.49 35.80
N ILE A 17 24.26 -47.94 36.82
CA ILE A 17 25.35 -46.97 36.64
C ILE A 17 26.49 -47.59 35.81
N HIS A 18 26.87 -48.81 36.14
CA HIS A 18 27.88 -49.56 35.39
C HIS A 18 27.43 -49.83 33.94
N ALA A 19 26.17 -50.20 33.72
CA ALA A 19 25.62 -50.44 32.38
C ALA A 19 25.61 -49.16 31.51
N ARG A 20 25.42 -47.98 32.12
CA ARG A 20 25.48 -46.67 31.45
C ARG A 20 26.90 -46.15 31.20
N GLY A 21 27.93 -46.85 31.67
CA GLY A 21 29.33 -46.50 31.42
C GLY A 21 30.01 -45.67 32.52
N GLY A 22 29.30 -45.29 33.59
CA GLY A 22 29.90 -44.54 34.70
C GLY A 22 28.95 -43.61 35.45
N ALA A 23 29.48 -43.01 36.52
CA ALA A 23 28.74 -42.16 37.46
C ALA A 23 28.35 -40.79 36.89
N GLU A 24 29.01 -40.35 35.83
CA GLU A 24 28.76 -39.09 35.10
C GLU A 24 27.38 -39.04 34.43
N HIS A 25 26.78 -40.20 34.14
CA HIS A 25 25.44 -40.31 33.56
C HIS A 25 24.33 -40.51 34.60
N SER A 26 24.63 -40.31 35.88
CA SER A 26 23.72 -40.60 37.00
C SER A 26 23.64 -39.42 37.95
N ASP A 27 22.45 -39.15 38.48
CA ASP A 27 22.26 -38.01 39.37
C ASP A 27 22.61 -38.36 40.83
N PRO A 28 22.93 -37.36 41.68
CA PRO A 28 23.35 -37.60 43.06
C PRO A 28 22.30 -38.33 43.91
N PHE A 29 21.01 -38.20 43.58
CA PHE A 29 19.92 -38.88 44.29
C PHE A 29 19.90 -40.38 43.98
N GLU A 30 20.08 -40.76 42.72
CA GLU A 30 20.27 -42.16 42.32
C GLU A 30 21.53 -42.76 42.96
N ILE A 31 22.65 -42.02 42.90
CA ILE A 31 23.95 -42.47 43.41
C ILE A 31 23.91 -42.79 44.91
N TYR A 32 23.27 -41.96 45.72
CA TYR A 32 23.16 -42.16 47.17
C TYR A 32 21.87 -42.89 47.60
N ASP A 33 21.07 -43.40 46.65
CA ASP A 33 19.81 -44.10 46.91
C ASP A 33 18.85 -43.26 47.80
N ILE A 34 18.70 -41.98 47.44
CA ILE A 34 17.79 -41.01 48.07
C ILE A 34 16.59 -40.81 47.12
N PRO A 35 15.36 -41.19 47.50
CA PRO A 35 14.18 -41.00 46.64
C PRO A 35 13.88 -39.51 46.43
N LEU A 36 13.66 -39.09 45.18
CA LEU A 36 13.39 -37.69 44.82
C LEU A 36 12.10 -37.18 45.47
N GLU A 37 11.09 -38.05 45.56
CA GLU A 37 9.78 -37.79 46.17
C GLU A 37 9.87 -37.50 47.68
N ASP A 38 10.87 -38.03 48.36
CA ASP A 38 11.06 -37.87 49.81
C ASP A 38 11.90 -36.63 50.17
N VAL A 39 12.60 -36.03 49.20
CA VAL A 39 13.62 -34.97 49.43
C VAL A 39 13.11 -33.81 50.28
N ALA A 40 11.86 -33.40 50.05
CA ALA A 40 11.25 -32.28 50.76
C ALA A 40 10.95 -32.59 52.23
N ALA A 41 10.77 -33.86 52.59
CA ALA A 41 10.44 -34.33 53.94
C ALA A 41 11.66 -34.78 54.76
N LEU A 42 12.81 -35.03 54.11
CA LEU A 42 14.04 -35.46 54.78
C LEU A 42 14.77 -34.27 55.43
N ASP A 43 15.25 -34.46 56.65
CA ASP A 43 16.16 -33.53 57.32
C ASP A 43 17.62 -33.78 56.92
N ASP A 44 18.50 -32.83 57.26
CA ASP A 44 19.90 -32.88 56.85
C ASP A 44 20.69 -33.99 57.58
N ALA A 45 20.24 -34.39 58.77
CA ALA A 45 20.83 -35.49 59.53
C ALA A 45 20.58 -36.85 58.86
N ALA A 46 19.35 -37.12 58.41
CA ALA A 46 18.99 -38.35 57.72
C ALA A 46 19.72 -38.48 56.37
N VAL A 47 19.84 -37.39 55.61
CA VAL A 47 20.59 -37.39 54.35
C VAL A 47 22.08 -37.61 54.57
N THR A 48 22.67 -36.97 55.58
CA THR A 48 24.08 -37.16 55.94
C THR A 48 24.34 -38.62 56.34
N ALA A 49 23.49 -39.21 57.19
CA ALA A 49 23.60 -40.61 57.58
C ALA A 49 23.55 -41.56 56.37
N ARG A 50 22.67 -41.31 55.40
CA ARG A 50 22.61 -42.09 54.15
C ARG A 50 23.88 -41.95 53.32
N ILE A 51 24.39 -40.72 53.16
CA ILE A 51 25.64 -40.48 52.43
C ILE A 51 26.80 -41.24 53.08
N ASP A 52 26.89 -41.22 54.41
CA ASP A 52 27.93 -41.93 55.17
C ASP A 52 27.82 -43.45 55.03
N GLU A 53 26.61 -44.01 55.10
CA GLU A 53 26.33 -45.44 54.89
C GLU A 53 26.83 -45.92 53.51
N VAL A 54 26.46 -45.18 52.47
CA VAL A 54 26.81 -45.48 51.07
C VAL A 54 28.31 -45.29 50.85
N TRP A 55 28.90 -44.23 51.40
CA TRP A 55 30.34 -43.96 51.28
C TRP A 55 31.18 -45.03 51.99
N ALA A 56 30.79 -45.45 53.19
CA ALA A 56 31.43 -46.55 53.91
C ALA A 56 31.32 -47.88 53.14
N PHE A 57 30.20 -48.10 52.44
CA PHE A 57 30.06 -49.23 51.53
C PHE A 57 31.01 -49.15 50.32
N TRP A 58 31.15 -47.98 49.68
CA TRP A 58 32.10 -47.80 48.58
C TRP A 58 33.55 -48.01 49.02
N GLN A 59 33.95 -47.50 50.19
CA GLN A 59 35.30 -47.70 50.74
C GLN A 59 35.62 -49.18 50.97
N ARG A 60 34.64 -49.98 51.41
CA ARG A 60 34.79 -51.44 51.57
C ARG A 60 34.76 -52.20 50.24
N SER A 61 34.24 -51.59 49.18
CA SER A 61 34.00 -52.24 47.87
C SER A 61 35.02 -51.82 46.80
N ARG A 62 36.14 -51.18 47.18
CA ARG A 62 37.18 -50.67 46.26
C ARG A 62 37.77 -51.75 45.36
N ASP A 63 37.90 -52.98 45.86
CA ASP A 63 38.48 -54.11 45.14
C ASP A 63 37.41 -55.06 44.56
N HIS A 64 36.15 -54.62 44.43
CA HIS A 64 35.08 -55.47 43.91
C HIS A 64 35.33 -55.89 42.45
N PRO A 65 35.30 -57.19 42.10
CA PRO A 65 35.76 -57.71 40.81
C PRO A 65 34.99 -57.13 39.61
N ARG A 66 33.70 -56.82 39.79
CA ARG A 66 32.84 -56.26 38.72
C ARG A 66 32.72 -54.74 38.75
N TYR A 67 32.87 -54.09 39.91
CA TYR A 67 32.45 -52.70 40.10
C TYR A 67 33.60 -51.75 40.50
N ARG A 68 34.84 -52.26 40.58
CA ARG A 68 36.05 -51.49 40.94
C ARG A 68 36.12 -50.14 40.22
N GLY A 69 35.98 -50.12 38.90
CA GLY A 69 36.09 -48.90 38.10
C GLY A 69 35.06 -47.82 38.49
N VAL A 70 33.79 -48.21 38.59
CA VAL A 70 32.68 -47.31 38.98
C VAL A 70 32.83 -46.83 40.43
N VAL A 71 33.20 -47.72 41.35
CA VAL A 71 33.42 -47.38 42.77
C VAL A 71 34.56 -46.39 42.94
N LEU A 72 35.67 -46.56 42.23
CA LEU A 72 36.80 -45.60 42.27
C LEU A 72 36.40 -44.23 41.70
N ALA A 73 35.61 -44.19 40.63
CA ALA A 73 35.09 -42.95 40.07
C ALA A 73 34.12 -42.22 41.03
N LEU A 74 33.22 -42.96 41.69
CA LEU A 74 32.31 -42.42 42.71
C LEU A 74 33.07 -41.87 43.93
N LEU A 75 34.09 -42.59 44.40
CA LEU A 75 34.94 -42.14 45.51
C LEU A 75 35.67 -40.84 45.18
N ALA A 76 36.15 -40.68 43.94
CA ALA A 76 36.82 -39.45 43.50
C ALA A 76 35.89 -38.23 43.47
N ARG A 77 34.59 -38.45 43.21
CA ARG A 77 33.56 -37.40 43.14
C ARG A 77 32.77 -37.20 44.44
N HIS A 78 33.08 -37.95 45.49
CA HIS A 78 32.30 -37.96 46.73
C HIS A 78 32.16 -36.56 47.34
N SER A 79 33.24 -35.77 47.42
CA SER A 79 33.20 -34.42 47.98
C SER A 79 32.26 -33.48 47.21
N GLU A 80 32.32 -33.51 45.87
CA GLU A 80 31.45 -32.74 44.97
C GLU A 80 29.97 -33.13 45.15
N LEU A 81 29.68 -34.43 45.13
CA LEU A 81 28.30 -34.95 45.21
C LEU A 81 27.68 -34.71 46.59
N THR A 82 28.46 -34.81 47.67
CA THR A 82 28.01 -34.58 49.05
C THR A 82 27.74 -33.10 49.31
N GLU A 83 28.58 -32.20 48.76
CA GLU A 83 28.34 -30.76 48.88
C GLU A 83 26.98 -30.36 48.31
N ALA A 84 26.62 -30.91 47.15
CA ALA A 84 25.36 -30.64 46.47
C ALA A 84 24.11 -31.12 47.24
N LEU A 85 24.27 -32.03 48.22
CA LEU A 85 23.18 -32.61 49.01
C LEU A 85 23.15 -32.14 50.48
N ARG A 86 24.18 -31.40 50.92
CA ARG A 86 24.43 -31.10 52.34
C ARG A 86 23.31 -30.32 53.03
N THR A 87 22.69 -29.36 52.35
CA THR A 87 21.64 -28.51 52.94
C THR A 87 20.29 -28.77 52.31
N ARG A 88 19.21 -28.64 53.09
CA ARG A 88 17.83 -28.79 52.59
C ARG A 88 17.52 -27.88 51.40
N ALA A 89 18.01 -26.64 51.42
CA ALA A 89 17.80 -25.68 50.34
C ALA A 89 18.50 -26.15 49.04
N ALA A 90 19.80 -26.44 49.09
CA ALA A 90 20.56 -26.89 47.91
C ALA A 90 20.02 -28.22 47.34
N ARG A 91 19.65 -29.16 48.23
CA ARG A 91 19.07 -30.44 47.85
C ARG A 91 17.72 -30.28 47.16
N THR A 92 16.85 -29.39 47.64
CA THR A 92 15.52 -29.17 47.03
C THR A 92 15.66 -28.56 45.63
N GLU A 93 16.55 -27.59 45.46
CA GLU A 93 16.85 -26.98 44.16
C GLU A 93 17.45 -28.00 43.17
N LEU A 94 18.38 -28.84 43.64
CA LEU A 94 18.94 -29.91 42.84
C LEU A 94 17.87 -30.95 42.47
N ALA A 95 16.97 -31.31 43.38
CA ALA A 95 15.89 -32.26 43.11
C ALA A 95 14.94 -31.74 42.04
N ALA A 96 14.61 -30.45 42.04
CA ALA A 96 13.82 -29.83 40.98
C ALA A 96 14.53 -29.91 39.61
N ARG A 97 15.82 -29.57 39.54
CA ARG A 97 16.61 -29.66 38.30
C ARG A 97 16.73 -31.10 37.79
N VAL A 98 16.94 -32.06 38.69
CA VAL A 98 17.04 -33.49 38.33
C VAL A 98 15.68 -34.03 37.89
N ALA A 99 14.58 -33.66 38.55
CA ALA A 99 13.24 -34.04 38.16
C ALA A 99 12.90 -33.50 36.76
N GLN A 100 13.23 -32.24 36.48
CA GLN A 100 13.08 -31.65 35.16
C GLN A 100 13.93 -32.39 34.11
N ALA A 101 15.22 -32.63 34.38
CA ALA A 101 16.08 -33.36 33.45
C ALA A 101 15.62 -34.81 33.21
N ARG A 102 15.02 -35.47 34.21
CA ARG A 102 14.40 -36.80 34.07
C ARG A 102 13.15 -36.73 33.18
N ALA A 103 12.29 -35.73 33.39
CA ALA A 103 11.11 -35.49 32.56
C ALA A 103 11.48 -35.17 31.10
N GLU A 104 12.49 -34.34 30.87
CA GLU A 104 13.00 -34.02 29.52
C GLU A 104 13.55 -35.26 28.80
N ARG A 105 14.24 -36.16 29.52
CA ARG A 105 14.68 -37.44 28.96
C ARG A 105 13.51 -38.36 28.65
N GLU A 106 12.50 -38.38 29.52
CA GLU A 106 11.29 -39.17 29.31
C GLU A 106 10.50 -38.67 28.10
N ASP A 107 10.28 -37.36 27.97
CA ASP A 107 9.66 -36.71 26.82
C ASP A 107 10.46 -36.97 25.53
N GLY A 108 11.80 -36.93 25.63
CA GLY A 108 12.70 -37.26 24.52
C GLY A 108 12.52 -38.68 23.97
N ARG A 109 12.22 -39.67 24.83
CA ARG A 109 11.94 -41.05 24.37
C ARG A 109 10.67 -41.13 23.53
N PHE A 110 9.65 -40.33 23.86
CA PHE A 110 8.39 -40.30 23.12
C PHE A 110 8.40 -39.34 21.93
N ALA A 111 9.34 -38.39 21.87
CA ALA A 111 9.39 -37.32 20.87
C ALA A 111 9.33 -37.82 19.41
N ALA A 112 10.07 -38.88 19.08
CA ALA A 112 10.06 -39.44 17.72
C ALA A 112 8.69 -40.03 17.34
N VAL A 113 8.05 -40.73 18.27
CA VAL A 113 6.72 -41.32 18.09
C VAL A 113 5.66 -40.23 18.03
N ASP A 114 5.72 -39.24 18.92
CA ASP A 114 4.77 -38.13 18.96
C ASP A 114 4.86 -37.27 17.70
N ALA A 115 6.06 -37.00 17.19
CA ALA A 115 6.25 -36.28 15.94
C ALA A 115 5.65 -37.06 14.74
N ALA A 116 5.82 -38.38 14.72
CA ALA A 116 5.23 -39.22 13.67
C ALA A 116 3.70 -39.31 13.78
N VAL A 117 3.17 -39.44 14.99
CA VAL A 117 1.74 -39.41 15.30
C VAL A 117 1.12 -38.08 14.92
N ALA A 118 1.75 -36.95 15.27
CA ALA A 118 1.29 -35.62 14.93
C ALA A 118 1.15 -35.44 13.42
N ARG A 119 2.17 -35.85 12.64
CA ARG A 119 2.12 -35.79 11.16
C ARG A 119 0.98 -36.62 10.58
N LEU A 120 0.71 -37.81 11.13
CA LEU A 120 -0.38 -38.66 10.66
C LEU A 120 -1.76 -38.10 11.05
N VAL A 121 -1.90 -37.63 12.29
CA VAL A 121 -3.15 -37.01 12.76
C VAL A 121 -3.45 -35.74 11.96
N GLU A 122 -2.45 -34.89 11.70
CA GLU A 122 -2.59 -33.71 10.85
C GLU A 122 -3.10 -34.12 9.46
N ARG A 123 -2.39 -35.04 8.80
CA ARG A 123 -2.63 -35.45 7.42
C ARG A 123 -3.91 -36.29 7.21
N PHE A 124 -4.37 -37.06 8.19
CA PHE A 124 -5.49 -38.00 8.01
C PHE A 124 -6.66 -37.81 8.99
N GLY A 125 -6.51 -37.00 10.03
CA GLY A 125 -7.57 -36.77 11.04
C GLY A 125 -7.75 -37.86 12.06
N GLY A 126 -6.79 -38.78 12.06
CA GLY A 126 -6.63 -39.85 12.99
C GLY A 126 -5.41 -40.65 12.58
N LEU A 127 -5.18 -41.75 13.27
CA LEU A 127 -4.13 -42.70 12.95
C LEU A 127 -4.68 -43.75 11.97
N PRO A 128 -4.17 -43.83 10.73
CA PRO A 128 -4.56 -44.88 9.80
C PRO A 128 -4.13 -46.25 10.31
N GLU A 129 -5.04 -47.22 10.29
CA GLU A 129 -4.79 -48.57 10.80
C GLU A 129 -3.59 -49.26 10.14
N ASP A 130 -3.36 -49.01 8.84
CA ASP A 130 -2.24 -49.56 8.07
C ASP A 130 -0.88 -48.94 8.43
N LYS A 131 -0.86 -47.79 9.13
CA LYS A 131 0.38 -47.09 9.53
C LYS A 131 0.78 -47.35 10.99
N ILE A 132 -0.11 -47.87 11.83
CA ILE A 132 0.17 -48.23 13.23
C ILE A 132 1.35 -49.21 13.37
N PRO A 133 1.49 -50.26 12.53
CA PRO A 133 2.65 -51.16 12.61
C PRO A 133 4.00 -50.44 12.42
N GLY A 134 4.03 -49.42 11.55
CA GLY A 134 5.22 -48.60 11.33
C GLY A 134 5.57 -47.72 12.53
N LEU A 135 4.55 -47.12 13.18
CA LEU A 135 4.74 -46.36 14.43
C LEU A 135 5.25 -47.25 15.57
N ARG A 136 4.77 -48.49 15.66
CA ARG A 136 5.25 -49.46 16.65
C ARG A 136 6.72 -49.80 16.45
N LYS A 137 7.18 -49.87 15.20
CA LYS A 137 8.61 -50.04 14.89
C LYS A 137 9.44 -48.85 15.38
N ILE A 138 9.00 -47.62 15.11
CA ILE A 138 9.66 -46.39 15.58
C ILE A 138 9.73 -46.36 17.11
N ALA A 139 8.66 -46.78 17.79
CA ALA A 139 8.63 -46.84 19.25
C ALA A 139 9.67 -47.83 19.81
N ARG A 140 9.80 -49.03 19.22
CA ARG A 140 10.80 -50.02 19.62
C ARG A 140 12.23 -49.55 19.36
N ASP A 141 12.46 -48.88 18.23
CA ASP A 141 13.77 -48.29 17.90
C ASP A 141 14.15 -47.18 18.92
N ALA A 142 13.15 -46.53 19.54
CA ALA A 142 13.32 -45.57 20.64
C ALA A 142 13.33 -46.21 22.05
N GLY A 143 13.27 -47.55 22.15
CA GLY A 143 13.30 -48.28 23.42
C GLY A 143 11.98 -48.27 24.21
N LEU A 144 10.85 -47.97 23.57
CA LEU A 144 9.52 -48.02 24.17
C LEU A 144 8.91 -49.41 24.07
N GLY A 145 8.28 -49.87 25.15
CA GLY A 145 7.54 -51.14 25.17
C GLY A 145 6.20 -51.04 24.44
N ASP A 146 5.67 -52.19 23.98
CA ASP A 146 4.41 -52.24 23.23
C ASP A 146 3.22 -51.69 24.07
N ASP A 147 3.19 -51.93 25.38
CA ASP A 147 2.15 -51.39 26.28
C ASP A 147 2.24 -49.87 26.49
N GLU A 148 3.46 -49.32 26.53
CA GLU A 148 3.70 -47.88 26.65
C GLU A 148 3.26 -47.17 25.37
N PHE A 149 3.59 -47.77 24.22
CA PHE A 149 3.16 -47.30 22.91
C PHE A 149 1.63 -47.29 22.78
N GLU A 150 0.93 -48.38 23.12
CA GLU A 150 -0.53 -48.45 23.02
C GLU A 150 -1.21 -47.42 23.93
N ARG A 151 -0.75 -47.25 25.18
CA ARG A 151 -1.25 -46.18 26.07
C ARG A 151 -1.04 -44.79 25.47
N ARG A 152 0.11 -44.56 24.83
CA ARG A 152 0.43 -43.25 24.21
C ARG A 152 -0.46 -42.93 23.03
N ILE A 153 -0.80 -43.91 22.18
CA ILE A 153 -1.61 -43.68 20.98
C ILE A 153 -3.12 -43.78 21.21
N ALA A 154 -3.58 -44.36 22.33
CA ALA A 154 -5.00 -44.54 22.66
C ALA A 154 -5.81 -43.23 22.67
N ARG A 155 -5.15 -42.09 22.92
CA ARG A 155 -5.77 -40.75 22.88
C ARG A 155 -6.14 -40.26 21.48
N HIS A 156 -5.68 -40.93 20.42
CA HIS A 156 -5.90 -40.52 19.03
C HIS A 156 -6.94 -41.41 18.35
N ARG A 157 -7.89 -40.79 17.62
CA ARG A 157 -8.90 -41.49 16.81
C ARG A 157 -8.22 -42.35 15.75
N ARG A 158 -8.67 -43.60 15.57
CA ARG A 158 -8.23 -44.48 14.46
C ARG A 158 -9.11 -44.25 13.23
N VAL A 159 -8.51 -44.28 12.04
CA VAL A 159 -9.20 -44.17 10.74
C VAL A 159 -8.91 -45.40 9.89
N GLY A 160 -9.88 -45.80 9.05
CA GLY A 160 -9.80 -47.02 8.25
C GLY A 160 -8.59 -47.03 7.30
N ALA A 161 -8.11 -48.23 6.95
CA ALA A 161 -7.00 -48.41 6.03
C ALA A 161 -7.29 -47.75 4.67
N GLY A 162 -6.32 -46.98 4.15
CA GLY A 162 -6.49 -46.24 2.91
C GLY A 162 -7.38 -44.99 3.01
N ALA A 163 -7.65 -44.50 4.23
CA ALA A 163 -8.34 -43.23 4.44
C ALA A 163 -7.70 -42.12 3.56
N ALA A 164 -8.54 -41.44 2.80
CA ALA A 164 -8.12 -40.29 2.02
C ALA A 164 -7.49 -39.25 2.97
N GLU A 165 -6.38 -38.67 2.54
CA GLU A 165 -5.73 -37.59 3.27
C GLU A 165 -6.76 -36.48 3.50
N ARG A 166 -6.85 -36.02 4.75
CA ARG A 166 -7.54 -34.77 5.01
C ARG A 166 -6.72 -33.69 4.31
N THR A 167 -7.29 -33.15 3.25
CA THR A 167 -6.85 -31.86 2.74
C THR A 167 -7.20 -30.84 3.82
N THR A 168 -6.25 -30.51 4.70
CA THR A 168 -6.32 -29.30 5.56
C THR A 168 -6.30 -28.02 4.72
N ARG A 169 -6.12 -28.18 3.40
CA ARG A 169 -6.23 -27.16 2.37
C ARG A 169 -7.62 -26.54 2.38
N ARG A 170 -7.65 -25.22 2.53
CA ARG A 170 -8.89 -24.45 2.36
C ARG A 170 -9.32 -24.57 0.89
N PRO A 171 -10.52 -25.10 0.60
CA PRO A 171 -10.98 -25.24 -0.78
C PRO A 171 -11.16 -23.87 -1.42
N VAL A 172 -10.83 -23.77 -2.70
CA VAL A 172 -11.08 -22.56 -3.50
C VAL A 172 -12.58 -22.48 -3.79
N PRO A 173 -13.24 -21.34 -3.52
CA PRO A 173 -14.66 -21.19 -3.82
C PRO A 173 -14.97 -21.41 -5.31
N PRO A 174 -16.06 -22.11 -5.67
CA PRO A 174 -16.39 -22.41 -7.06
C PRO A 174 -16.69 -21.17 -7.90
N GLU A 175 -17.15 -20.08 -7.28
CA GLU A 175 -17.33 -18.77 -7.93
C GLU A 175 -16.00 -18.22 -8.46
N VAL A 176 -14.93 -18.35 -7.68
CA VAL A 176 -13.58 -17.87 -8.04
C VAL A 176 -13.03 -18.69 -9.22
N LEU A 177 -13.22 -20.01 -9.21
CA LEU A 177 -12.80 -20.87 -10.33
C LEU A 177 -13.55 -20.54 -11.62
N ARG A 178 -14.86 -20.26 -11.54
CA ARG A 178 -15.66 -19.83 -12.69
C ARG A 178 -15.22 -18.47 -13.22
N GLN A 179 -14.90 -17.52 -12.34
CA GLN A 179 -14.39 -16.21 -12.72
C GLN A 179 -13.04 -16.35 -13.46
N VAL A 180 -12.09 -17.09 -12.88
CA VAL A 180 -10.79 -17.36 -13.51
C VAL A 180 -10.96 -18.00 -14.89
N ARG A 181 -11.87 -18.97 -15.04
CA ARG A 181 -12.14 -19.59 -16.33
C ARG A 181 -12.70 -18.59 -17.34
N SER A 182 -13.66 -17.77 -16.94
CA SER A 182 -14.24 -16.71 -17.79
C SER A 182 -13.16 -15.72 -18.26
N ASP A 183 -12.25 -15.35 -17.37
CA ASP A 183 -11.17 -14.40 -17.67
C ASP A 183 -10.12 -15.00 -18.63
N LEU A 184 -9.79 -16.29 -18.49
CA LEU A 184 -8.95 -17.01 -19.44
C LEU A 184 -9.60 -17.14 -20.83
N ASP A 185 -10.90 -17.41 -20.87
CA ASP A 185 -11.66 -17.49 -22.13
C ASP A 185 -11.79 -16.10 -22.81
N GLU A 186 -11.92 -15.03 -22.03
CA GLU A 186 -11.87 -13.66 -22.55
C GLU A 186 -10.47 -13.31 -23.07
N LEU A 187 -9.41 -13.78 -22.40
CA LEU A 187 -8.03 -13.56 -22.83
C LEU A 187 -7.78 -14.21 -24.19
N GLY A 188 -8.19 -15.47 -24.39
CA GLY A 188 -8.09 -16.13 -25.70
C GLY A 188 -8.82 -15.36 -26.80
N ARG A 189 -10.03 -14.87 -26.52
CA ARG A 189 -10.82 -14.05 -27.45
C ARG A 189 -10.15 -12.73 -27.82
N ILE A 190 -9.50 -12.06 -26.87
CA ILE A 190 -8.78 -10.79 -27.11
C ILE A 190 -7.49 -11.01 -27.90
N VAL A 191 -6.78 -12.12 -27.66
CA VAL A 191 -5.52 -12.43 -28.33
C VAL A 191 -5.74 -13.05 -29.72
N GLY A 192 -6.90 -13.65 -29.96
CA GLY A 192 -7.19 -14.40 -31.20
C GLY A 192 -6.51 -15.78 -31.21
N GLU A 193 -6.18 -16.31 -30.04
CA GLU A 193 -5.55 -17.62 -29.83
C GLU A 193 -6.43 -18.49 -28.93
N ASP A 194 -6.13 -19.79 -28.85
CA ASP A 194 -6.81 -20.68 -27.93
C ASP A 194 -6.59 -20.22 -26.47
N PRO A 195 -7.65 -20.14 -25.65
CA PRO A 195 -7.51 -19.67 -24.28
C PRO A 195 -6.67 -20.65 -23.45
N PRO A 196 -5.76 -20.16 -22.59
CA PRO A 196 -5.06 -21.02 -21.65
C PRO A 196 -6.09 -21.73 -20.75
N ARG A 197 -5.92 -23.02 -20.51
CA ARG A 197 -6.93 -23.83 -19.81
C ARG A 197 -6.80 -23.74 -18.29
N SER A 198 -5.67 -23.24 -17.80
CA SER A 198 -5.41 -23.02 -16.37
C SER A 198 -4.42 -21.88 -16.14
N LEU A 199 -4.34 -21.41 -14.90
CA LEU A 199 -3.31 -20.44 -14.47
C LEU A 199 -1.87 -20.98 -14.63
N PHE A 200 -1.67 -22.30 -14.55
CA PHE A 200 -0.37 -22.92 -14.81
C PHE A 200 0.02 -22.81 -16.29
N GLU A 201 -0.93 -23.05 -17.18
CA GLU A 201 -0.74 -22.91 -18.62
C GLU A 201 -0.53 -21.45 -19.03
N LEU A 202 -1.24 -20.50 -18.41
CA LEU A 202 -1.03 -19.06 -18.58
C LEU A 202 0.42 -18.64 -18.27
N LEU A 203 1.02 -19.23 -17.22
CA LEU A 203 2.40 -18.97 -16.83
C LEU A 203 3.43 -19.81 -17.61
N GLY A 204 2.99 -20.78 -18.40
CA GLY A 204 3.86 -21.71 -19.11
C GLY A 204 4.62 -22.69 -18.21
N VAL A 205 4.11 -22.98 -17.01
CA VAL A 205 4.73 -23.92 -16.05
C VAL A 205 3.89 -25.18 -15.85
N PRO A 206 4.50 -26.36 -15.68
CA PRO A 206 3.75 -27.58 -15.39
C PRO A 206 3.18 -27.57 -13.96
N PRO A 207 2.05 -28.25 -13.71
CA PRO A 207 1.59 -28.54 -12.36
C PRO A 207 2.65 -29.31 -11.54
N GLY A 208 2.81 -28.96 -10.27
CA GLY A 208 3.86 -29.52 -9.39
C GLY A 208 5.16 -28.71 -9.38
N THR A 209 5.24 -27.61 -10.15
CA THR A 209 6.30 -26.59 -10.02
C THR A 209 6.30 -26.01 -8.60
N ASP A 210 7.50 -25.80 -8.04
CA ASP A 210 7.68 -25.22 -6.71
C ASP A 210 7.16 -23.77 -6.63
N ARG A 211 6.72 -23.34 -5.44
CA ARG A 211 6.07 -22.05 -5.23
C ARG A 211 6.99 -20.86 -5.51
N ASP A 212 8.28 -20.97 -5.24
CA ASP A 212 9.24 -19.90 -5.54
C ASP A 212 9.49 -19.78 -7.05
N ALA A 213 9.48 -20.91 -7.77
CA ALA A 213 9.55 -20.91 -9.23
C ALA A 213 8.27 -20.33 -9.88
N ILE A 214 7.09 -20.64 -9.34
CA ILE A 214 5.82 -20.01 -9.76
C ILE A 214 5.88 -18.50 -9.52
N ARG A 215 6.38 -18.07 -8.36
CA ARG A 215 6.56 -16.66 -8.01
C ARG A 215 7.45 -15.94 -9.02
N ALA A 216 8.60 -16.52 -9.35
CA ALA A 216 9.53 -15.95 -10.33
C ALA A 216 8.89 -15.81 -11.73
N MET A 217 8.19 -16.84 -12.20
CA MET A 217 7.51 -16.83 -13.50
C MET A 217 6.36 -15.82 -13.54
N ARG A 218 5.60 -15.70 -12.45
CA ARG A 218 4.58 -14.66 -12.30
C ARG A 218 5.22 -13.27 -12.30
N ASP A 219 6.31 -13.05 -11.59
CA ASP A 219 6.96 -11.73 -11.53
C ASP A 219 7.53 -11.31 -12.88
N GLU A 220 8.09 -12.26 -13.63
CA GLU A 220 8.48 -12.05 -15.02
C GLU A 220 7.26 -11.75 -15.91
N ALA A 221 6.17 -12.50 -15.75
CA ALA A 221 4.92 -12.24 -16.47
C ALA A 221 4.31 -10.88 -16.12
N LEU A 222 4.37 -10.44 -14.85
CA LEU A 222 3.96 -9.12 -14.38
C LEU A 222 4.86 -8.03 -14.93
N ALA A 223 6.18 -8.24 -14.97
CA ALA A 223 7.11 -7.29 -15.57
C ALA A 223 6.83 -7.14 -17.07
N ARG A 224 6.65 -8.26 -17.79
CA ARG A 224 6.22 -8.27 -19.18
C ARG A 224 4.87 -7.60 -19.37
N ASN A 225 3.90 -7.83 -18.48
CA ASN A 225 2.57 -7.22 -18.57
C ASN A 225 2.59 -5.72 -18.26
N ARG A 226 3.41 -5.28 -17.30
CA ARG A 226 3.61 -3.85 -16.97
C ARG A 226 4.30 -3.09 -18.09
N ALA A 227 5.18 -3.76 -18.83
CA ALA A 227 5.79 -3.23 -20.04
C ALA A 227 4.77 -3.11 -21.21
N ARG A 228 3.64 -3.83 -21.15
CA ARG A 228 2.55 -3.67 -22.15
C ARG A 228 1.82 -2.35 -21.94
N ARG A 229 1.32 -1.81 -23.04
CA ARG A 229 0.37 -0.68 -23.08
C ARG A 229 -0.84 -0.99 -22.16
N PRO A 230 -1.33 -0.02 -21.36
CA PRO A 230 -2.62 -0.11 -20.69
C PRO A 230 -3.76 -0.25 -21.70
N ASP A 231 -4.28 -1.46 -21.83
CA ASP A 231 -5.44 -1.80 -22.64
C ASP A 231 -6.25 -2.89 -21.94
N ARG A 232 -7.37 -3.31 -22.55
CA ARG A 232 -8.23 -4.37 -22.00
C ARG A 232 -7.47 -5.68 -21.76
N ARG A 233 -6.49 -6.00 -22.62
CA ARG A 233 -5.67 -7.20 -22.49
C ARG A 233 -4.76 -7.11 -21.27
N ARG A 234 -4.10 -5.98 -21.06
CA ARG A 234 -3.24 -5.73 -19.90
C ARG A 234 -4.05 -5.77 -18.60
N ALA A 235 -5.20 -5.11 -18.55
CA ALA A 235 -6.07 -5.13 -17.37
C ALA A 235 -6.50 -6.56 -17.02
N LEU A 236 -6.94 -7.33 -18.01
CA LEU A 236 -7.31 -8.74 -17.83
C LEU A 236 -6.12 -9.62 -17.39
N LEU A 237 -4.93 -9.38 -17.93
CA LEU A 237 -3.70 -10.06 -17.50
C LEU A 237 -3.28 -9.64 -16.08
N ASP A 238 -3.50 -8.39 -15.67
CA ASP A 238 -3.25 -7.94 -14.30
C ASP A 238 -4.21 -8.65 -13.32
N ASP A 239 -5.49 -8.79 -13.68
CA ASP A 239 -6.48 -9.54 -12.90
C ASP A 239 -6.14 -11.03 -12.81
N LEU A 240 -5.75 -11.66 -13.93
CA LEU A 240 -5.31 -13.06 -13.96
C LEU A 240 -4.00 -13.29 -13.17
N LEU A 241 -3.04 -12.38 -13.24
CA LEU A 241 -1.79 -12.45 -12.46
C LEU A 241 -2.01 -12.14 -10.97
N ALA A 242 -3.04 -11.35 -10.64
CA ALA A 242 -3.53 -11.21 -9.27
C ALA A 242 -4.18 -12.52 -8.79
N ALA A 243 -4.95 -13.21 -9.63
CA ALA A 243 -5.48 -14.55 -9.32
C ALA A 243 -4.35 -15.58 -9.12
N VAL A 244 -3.29 -15.54 -9.94
CA VAL A 244 -2.07 -16.35 -9.72
C VAL A 244 -1.46 -16.06 -8.36
N THR A 245 -1.36 -14.78 -7.98
CA THR A 245 -0.81 -14.39 -6.68
C THR A 245 -1.64 -14.96 -5.55
N ASN A 246 -2.96 -14.75 -5.58
CA ASN A 246 -3.87 -15.16 -4.52
C ASN A 246 -4.03 -16.68 -4.40
N LEU A 247 -4.03 -17.40 -5.52
CA LEU A 247 -4.35 -18.84 -5.55
C LEU A 247 -3.12 -19.75 -5.57
N LEU A 248 -2.04 -19.34 -6.24
CA LEU A 248 -0.84 -20.18 -6.43
C LEU A 248 0.36 -19.73 -5.60
N VAL A 249 0.56 -18.42 -5.38
CA VAL A 249 1.73 -17.92 -4.65
C VAL A 249 1.46 -17.81 -3.15
N ASP A 250 0.42 -17.06 -2.80
CA ASP A 250 -0.01 -16.83 -1.41
C ASP A 250 -0.99 -17.91 -0.94
N GLY A 251 -1.68 -18.54 -1.90
CA GLY A 251 -2.56 -19.70 -1.70
C GLY A 251 -1.83 -21.04 -1.79
N ASP A 252 -2.61 -22.12 -1.87
CA ASP A 252 -2.10 -23.48 -2.10
C ASP A 252 -2.35 -23.91 -3.56
N PRO A 253 -1.31 -24.07 -4.39
CA PRO A 253 -1.44 -24.51 -5.77
C PRO A 253 -2.19 -25.85 -5.92
N GLU A 254 -2.03 -26.77 -4.96
CA GLU A 254 -2.74 -28.05 -5.01
C GLU A 254 -4.23 -27.87 -4.70
N ALA A 255 -4.62 -26.89 -3.86
CA ALA A 255 -6.04 -26.60 -3.61
C ALA A 255 -6.75 -26.03 -4.85
N TYR A 256 -6.05 -25.26 -5.68
CA TYR A 256 -6.54 -24.81 -6.98
C TYR A 256 -6.74 -25.98 -7.94
N LEU A 257 -5.78 -26.90 -8.01
CA LEU A 257 -5.86 -28.10 -8.86
C LEU A 257 -6.96 -29.08 -8.38
N ASP A 258 -7.11 -29.25 -7.07
CA ASP A 258 -8.20 -30.03 -6.46
C ASP A 258 -9.57 -29.41 -6.83
N GLY A 259 -9.67 -28.08 -6.82
CA GLY A 259 -10.86 -27.34 -7.24
C GLY A 259 -11.20 -27.54 -8.72
N LEU A 260 -10.21 -27.47 -9.62
CA LEU A 260 -10.41 -27.78 -11.04
C LEU A 260 -10.86 -29.23 -11.25
N ALA A 261 -10.29 -30.18 -10.48
CA ALA A 261 -10.66 -31.59 -10.57
C ALA A 261 -12.11 -31.83 -10.15
N ALA A 262 -12.57 -31.17 -9.09
CA ALA A 262 -13.97 -31.21 -8.65
C ALA A 262 -14.92 -30.63 -9.71
N ALA A 263 -14.60 -29.45 -10.25
CA ALA A 263 -15.41 -28.82 -11.30
C ALA A 263 -15.51 -29.68 -12.56
N ALA A 264 -14.40 -30.28 -13.00
CA ALA A 264 -14.39 -31.21 -14.13
C ALA A 264 -15.20 -32.48 -13.81
N ALA A 265 -15.10 -33.02 -12.60
CA ALA A 265 -15.89 -34.19 -12.20
C ALA A 265 -17.39 -33.93 -12.31
N ASP A 266 -17.85 -32.74 -11.89
CA ASP A 266 -19.25 -32.34 -11.99
C ASP A 266 -19.75 -32.25 -13.43
N LEU A 267 -18.92 -31.73 -14.35
CA LEU A 267 -19.23 -31.67 -15.78
C LEU A 267 -19.24 -33.05 -16.46
N LEU A 268 -18.39 -33.96 -16.01
CA LEU A 268 -18.22 -35.28 -16.63
C LEU A 268 -19.20 -36.32 -16.11
N ARG A 269 -19.72 -36.17 -14.89
CA ARG A 269 -20.64 -37.14 -14.26
C ARG A 269 -21.86 -37.48 -15.13
N PRO A 270 -22.57 -36.53 -15.76
CA PRO A 270 -23.68 -36.85 -16.66
C PRO A 270 -23.23 -37.59 -17.94
N ARG A 271 -22.05 -37.27 -18.47
CA ARG A 271 -21.50 -37.92 -19.68
C ARG A 271 -21.07 -39.36 -19.42
N LEU A 272 -20.44 -39.60 -18.27
CA LEU A 272 -20.09 -40.94 -17.81
C LEU A 272 -21.36 -41.78 -17.56
N ALA A 273 -22.36 -41.20 -16.89
CA ALA A 273 -23.65 -41.88 -16.69
C ALA A 273 -24.31 -42.29 -18.02
N ALA A 274 -24.26 -41.41 -19.04
CA ALA A 274 -24.76 -41.72 -20.37
C ALA A 274 -23.97 -42.84 -21.07
N ALA A 275 -22.63 -42.83 -20.98
CA ALA A 275 -21.79 -43.88 -21.57
C ALA A 275 -22.03 -45.24 -20.91
N VAL A 276 -22.14 -45.28 -19.58
CA VAL A 276 -22.41 -46.51 -18.82
C VAL A 276 -23.82 -47.02 -19.07
N LEU A 277 -24.83 -46.13 -19.22
CA LEU A 277 -26.21 -46.53 -19.46
C LEU A 277 -26.41 -47.32 -20.77
N VAL A 278 -25.58 -47.07 -21.79
CA VAL A 278 -25.70 -47.72 -23.10
C VAL A 278 -25.02 -49.10 -23.13
N GLU A 279 -23.88 -49.24 -22.44
CA GLU A 279 -22.99 -50.40 -22.58
C GLU A 279 -22.84 -51.22 -21.29
N ASP A 280 -23.48 -50.81 -20.19
CA ASP A 280 -23.36 -51.34 -18.81
C ASP A 280 -21.90 -51.42 -18.30
N ARG A 281 -20.96 -50.75 -18.98
CA ARG A 281 -19.54 -50.66 -18.64
C ARG A 281 -18.91 -49.43 -19.30
N LEU A 282 -17.75 -49.01 -18.80
CA LEU A 282 -16.99 -47.92 -19.42
C LEU A 282 -16.03 -48.49 -20.48
N LEU A 283 -16.30 -48.25 -21.76
CA LEU A 283 -15.41 -48.69 -22.83
C LEU A 283 -14.10 -47.89 -22.84
N PRO A 284 -12.97 -48.46 -23.29
CA PRO A 284 -11.70 -47.74 -23.39
C PRO A 284 -11.77 -46.47 -24.27
N ALA A 285 -12.59 -46.50 -25.32
CA ALA A 285 -12.80 -45.34 -26.20
C ALA A 285 -13.55 -44.21 -25.46
N ASP A 286 -14.58 -44.53 -24.69
CA ASP A 286 -15.34 -43.56 -23.90
C ASP A 286 -14.51 -43.03 -22.72
N ALA A 287 -13.72 -43.89 -22.08
CA ALA A 287 -12.74 -43.49 -21.07
C ALA A 287 -11.71 -42.49 -21.64
N ALA A 288 -11.17 -42.76 -22.84
CA ALA A 288 -10.24 -41.84 -23.51
C ALA A 288 -10.92 -40.50 -23.85
N ALA A 289 -12.16 -40.53 -24.35
CA ALA A 289 -12.92 -39.32 -24.66
C ALA A 289 -13.21 -38.48 -23.39
N LEU A 290 -13.56 -39.13 -22.27
CA LEU A 290 -13.76 -38.47 -20.99
C LEU A 290 -12.45 -37.88 -20.43
N VAL A 291 -11.31 -38.55 -20.60
CA VAL A 291 -9.99 -38.03 -20.22
C VAL A 291 -9.62 -36.82 -21.08
N THR A 292 -9.86 -36.87 -22.40
CA THR A 292 -9.67 -35.70 -23.28
C THR A 292 -10.59 -34.55 -22.89
N ALA A 293 -11.84 -34.82 -22.54
CA ALA A 293 -12.77 -33.81 -22.04
C ALA A 293 -12.29 -33.20 -20.71
N ALA A 294 -11.79 -34.01 -19.78
CA ALA A 294 -11.20 -33.55 -18.53
C ALA A 294 -9.96 -32.64 -18.75
N GLN A 295 -9.13 -32.95 -19.76
CA GLN A 295 -8.00 -32.11 -20.16
C GLN A 295 -8.44 -30.82 -20.86
N ALA A 296 -9.62 -30.79 -21.50
CA ALA A 296 -10.22 -29.57 -22.02
C ALA A 296 -10.59 -28.58 -20.90
N GLU A 297 -10.94 -29.09 -19.72
CA GLU A 297 -11.19 -28.31 -18.51
C GLU A 297 -9.91 -27.87 -17.76
N GLY A 298 -8.73 -28.10 -18.34
CA GLY A 298 -7.45 -27.62 -17.80
C GLY A 298 -6.76 -28.54 -16.81
N LEU A 299 -7.20 -29.80 -16.69
CA LEU A 299 -6.50 -30.82 -15.91
C LEU A 299 -5.29 -31.37 -16.66
N ASP A 300 -4.21 -31.62 -15.93
CA ASP A 300 -3.08 -32.37 -16.47
C ASP A 300 -3.46 -33.84 -16.74
N PRO A 301 -2.72 -34.55 -17.61
CA PRO A 301 -3.06 -35.91 -18.00
C PRO A 301 -3.21 -36.90 -16.84
N ALA A 302 -2.43 -36.75 -15.77
CA ALA A 302 -2.48 -37.67 -14.63
C ALA A 302 -3.73 -37.42 -13.78
N ARG A 303 -4.05 -36.15 -13.49
CA ARG A 303 -5.27 -35.79 -12.74
C ARG A 303 -6.54 -36.06 -13.55
N ALA A 304 -6.56 -35.80 -14.84
CA ALA A 304 -7.66 -36.14 -15.73
C ALA A 304 -8.02 -37.63 -15.68
N ALA A 305 -7.02 -38.52 -15.80
CA ALA A 305 -7.21 -39.96 -15.65
C ALA A 305 -7.66 -40.35 -14.24
N ALA A 306 -7.13 -39.69 -13.20
CA ALA A 306 -7.53 -39.95 -11.81
C ALA A 306 -9.00 -39.59 -11.54
N VAL A 307 -9.49 -38.47 -12.08
CA VAL A 307 -10.90 -38.05 -11.97
C VAL A 307 -11.83 -39.06 -12.64
N VAL A 308 -11.52 -39.48 -13.87
CA VAL A 308 -12.35 -40.45 -14.60
C VAL A 308 -12.40 -41.80 -13.87
N ARG A 309 -11.27 -42.27 -13.30
CA ARG A 309 -11.25 -43.48 -12.47
C ARG A 309 -12.06 -43.35 -11.18
N ALA A 310 -11.98 -42.19 -10.53
CA ALA A 310 -12.77 -41.93 -9.32
C ALA A 310 -14.26 -41.96 -9.62
N LEU A 311 -14.69 -41.34 -10.73
CA LEU A 311 -16.08 -41.36 -11.19
C LEU A 311 -16.55 -42.78 -11.60
N ALA A 312 -15.70 -43.56 -12.27
CA ALA A 312 -16.02 -44.96 -12.61
C ALA A 312 -16.25 -45.80 -11.35
N ARG A 313 -15.37 -45.64 -10.33
CA ARG A 313 -15.53 -46.29 -9.02
C ARG A 313 -16.77 -45.83 -8.27
N GLU A 314 -17.10 -44.53 -8.32
CA GLU A 314 -18.35 -43.97 -7.77
C GLU A 314 -19.59 -44.61 -8.43
N ALA A 315 -19.53 -44.82 -9.75
CA ALA A 315 -20.59 -45.48 -10.52
C ALA A 315 -20.61 -47.02 -10.38
N GLY A 316 -19.65 -47.62 -9.67
CA GLY A 316 -19.55 -49.07 -9.47
C GLY A 316 -19.05 -49.85 -10.69
N VAL A 317 -18.35 -49.19 -11.63
CA VAL A 317 -17.86 -49.78 -12.88
C VAL A 317 -16.33 -49.95 -12.82
N ASP A 318 -15.82 -50.99 -13.50
CA ASP A 318 -14.39 -51.30 -13.57
C ASP A 318 -13.59 -50.14 -14.22
N ASP A 319 -12.51 -49.71 -13.57
CA ASP A 319 -11.65 -48.59 -13.97
C ASP A 319 -10.37 -49.04 -14.71
N ALA A 320 -10.18 -50.36 -14.91
CA ALA A 320 -9.02 -50.96 -15.57
C ALA A 320 -8.79 -50.48 -17.03
N GLY A 321 -9.82 -49.98 -17.70
CA GLY A 321 -9.73 -49.44 -19.08
C GLY A 321 -9.16 -48.02 -19.18
N VAL A 322 -8.97 -47.31 -18.07
CA VAL A 322 -8.43 -45.93 -18.05
C VAL A 322 -6.91 -45.99 -18.03
N ALA A 323 -6.28 -45.80 -19.19
CA ALA A 323 -4.82 -45.89 -19.34
C ALA A 323 -4.06 -44.98 -18.36
N THR A 324 -3.02 -45.53 -17.72
CA THR A 324 -2.10 -44.77 -16.86
C THR A 324 -1.04 -44.09 -17.73
N PRO A 325 -0.57 -42.85 -17.44
CA PRO A 325 0.44 -42.16 -18.26
C PRO A 325 1.79 -42.91 -18.40
N ALA A 326 2.01 -43.99 -17.65
CA ALA A 326 3.15 -44.88 -17.84
C ALA A 326 3.03 -45.78 -19.11
N ASP A 327 1.81 -46.17 -19.52
CA ASP A 327 1.58 -47.11 -20.64
C ASP A 327 1.74 -46.48 -22.03
N SER A 328 1.58 -45.17 -22.16
CA SER A 328 1.62 -44.47 -23.45
C SER A 328 3.04 -44.24 -24.00
N ARG A 329 4.09 -44.59 -23.23
CA ARG A 329 5.48 -44.60 -23.71
C ARG A 329 5.84 -45.92 -24.41
N ASP A 330 5.13 -47.01 -24.15
CA ASP A 330 5.39 -48.30 -24.77
C ASP A 330 4.67 -48.48 -26.12
N THR A 331 3.51 -47.86 -26.31
CA THR A 331 2.76 -47.93 -27.58
C THR A 331 3.42 -47.14 -28.71
N ARG A 332 4.08 -46.00 -28.42
CA ARG A 332 4.85 -45.25 -29.42
C ARG A 332 6.11 -45.97 -29.92
N ARG A 333 6.53 -47.05 -29.25
CA ARG A 333 7.64 -47.92 -29.67
C ARG A 333 7.18 -49.11 -30.53
N ALA A 334 5.87 -49.41 -30.54
CA ALA A 334 5.29 -50.54 -31.27
C ALA A 334 4.85 -50.17 -32.70
N ASP A 335 4.43 -48.91 -32.96
CA ASP A 335 3.97 -48.46 -34.28
C ASP A 335 5.09 -48.23 -35.32
N SER A 336 6.37 -48.40 -34.94
CA SER A 336 7.49 -48.32 -35.88
C SER A 336 7.82 -49.65 -36.59
N ARG A 337 6.97 -50.68 -36.46
CA ARG A 337 7.20 -52.01 -37.05
C ARG A 337 5.99 -52.54 -37.82
N ALA A 338 5.56 -51.86 -38.88
CA ALA A 338 4.85 -52.50 -39.98
C ALA A 338 4.90 -51.64 -41.27
N GLY A 339 5.66 -52.08 -42.26
CA GLY A 339 5.69 -51.48 -43.60
C GLY A 339 6.74 -52.18 -44.51
N PRO A 340 6.36 -52.90 -45.57
CA PRO A 340 7.18 -53.97 -46.16
C PRO A 340 8.00 -53.62 -47.42
N ARG A 341 9.16 -54.30 -47.52
CA ARG A 341 9.86 -54.91 -48.69
C ARG A 341 9.72 -54.33 -50.11
N ALA A 342 10.86 -54.01 -50.73
CA ALA A 342 11.49 -54.73 -51.88
C ALA A 342 12.71 -53.91 -52.38
N GLY A 343 13.95 -54.40 -52.30
CA GLY A 343 14.73 -54.98 -53.42
C GLY A 343 15.45 -53.88 -54.23
N ALA A 344 16.75 -53.86 -54.50
CA ALA A 344 17.82 -54.83 -54.45
C ALA A 344 19.19 -54.10 -54.55
N ARG A 345 20.25 -54.78 -54.08
CA ARG A 345 21.67 -54.81 -54.56
C ARG A 345 22.23 -53.51 -55.19
N THR A 346 23.35 -52.94 -54.74
CA THR A 346 24.72 -53.48 -54.90
C THR A 346 25.74 -52.66 -54.06
N THR A 347 26.83 -53.31 -53.68
CA THR A 347 28.00 -52.90 -52.85
C THR A 347 28.91 -51.78 -53.42
N PRO A 348 29.86 -51.23 -52.62
CA PRO A 348 30.49 -49.89 -52.72
C PRO A 348 31.89 -49.91 -53.40
N PRO A 349 32.62 -48.77 -53.50
CA PRO A 349 33.73 -48.51 -52.55
C PRO A 349 34.08 -47.00 -52.29
N VAL A 350 34.49 -46.56 -51.08
CA VAL A 350 35.87 -46.37 -50.50
C VAL A 350 36.59 -45.03 -50.85
N LEU A 351 36.93 -44.29 -49.77
CA LEU A 351 38.05 -43.34 -49.49
C LEU A 351 38.49 -42.29 -50.54
N THR A 352 38.63 -41.02 -50.13
CA THR A 352 39.92 -40.29 -49.92
C THR A 352 39.73 -38.75 -49.84
N THR A 353 40.35 -38.12 -48.85
CA THR A 353 40.81 -36.70 -48.81
C THR A 353 42.00 -36.49 -49.80
N PRO A 354 42.60 -35.29 -50.07
CA PRO A 354 42.32 -33.88 -49.69
C PRO A 354 42.50 -32.85 -50.87
N SER A 355 42.44 -31.54 -50.55
CA SER A 355 43.36 -30.47 -51.03
C SER A 355 42.87 -29.36 -52.03
N VAL A 356 42.68 -28.13 -51.51
CA VAL A 356 43.18 -26.74 -51.88
C VAL A 356 43.26 -26.30 -53.38
N PRO A 357 43.32 -24.98 -53.73
CA PRO A 357 42.34 -23.87 -53.93
C PRO A 357 42.43 -23.33 -55.40
N PRO A 358 42.39 -22.01 -55.79
CA PRO A 358 41.73 -20.78 -55.32
C PRO A 358 40.93 -20.01 -56.43
N ALA A 359 40.38 -18.83 -56.04
CA ALA A 359 40.24 -17.59 -56.85
C ALA A 359 38.89 -17.22 -57.51
N ARG A 360 38.30 -16.16 -56.92
CA ARG A 360 37.78 -14.91 -57.51
C ARG A 360 37.03 -14.94 -58.86
N GLY A 361 35.77 -14.48 -58.81
CA GLY A 361 35.22 -13.53 -59.78
C GLY A 361 33.75 -13.73 -60.17
N GLY A 362 32.88 -12.80 -59.76
CA GLY A 362 31.72 -12.37 -60.54
C GLY A 362 30.38 -13.09 -60.34
N SER A 363 29.52 -12.47 -59.54
CA SER A 363 28.07 -12.25 -59.76
C SER A 363 27.25 -13.31 -60.54
N ASP A 364 26.35 -14.02 -59.87
CA ASP A 364 24.96 -13.56 -59.68
C ASP A 364 24.19 -14.50 -58.73
N ASP A 365 23.53 -13.85 -57.77
CA ASP A 365 22.17 -14.07 -57.28
C ASP A 365 21.64 -15.51 -57.17
N TRP A 366 21.48 -15.99 -55.93
CA TRP A 366 20.23 -16.46 -55.30
C TRP A 366 20.56 -17.28 -54.04
N THR A 367 20.45 -16.64 -52.87
CA THR A 367 19.90 -17.16 -51.60
C THR A 367 20.12 -16.04 -50.57
N GLY A 368 19.23 -15.05 -50.60
CA GLY A 368 19.14 -14.03 -49.55
C GLY A 368 18.69 -14.67 -48.24
N ALA A 369 19.65 -15.21 -47.49
CA ALA A 369 19.53 -15.25 -46.04
C ALA A 369 19.94 -13.86 -45.56
N ASP A 370 18.99 -13.10 -45.00
CA ASP A 370 19.32 -11.88 -44.28
C ASP A 370 20.46 -12.19 -43.31
N PRO A 371 21.50 -11.34 -43.22
CA PRO A 371 22.51 -11.51 -42.19
C PRO A 371 21.81 -11.60 -40.82
N PRO A 372 22.33 -12.42 -39.89
CA PRO A 372 21.72 -12.53 -38.57
C PRO A 372 21.56 -11.12 -37.97
N PRO A 373 20.41 -10.83 -37.34
CA PRO A 373 20.10 -9.47 -36.89
C PRO A 373 21.22 -8.93 -35.99
N ASP A 374 21.74 -7.74 -36.31
CA ASP A 374 22.74 -7.04 -35.49
C ASP A 374 22.03 -6.20 -34.42
N TRP A 375 22.48 -6.30 -33.16
CA TRP A 375 21.96 -5.49 -32.06
C TRP A 375 22.15 -3.99 -32.30
N ARG A 376 23.11 -3.59 -33.16
CA ARG A 376 23.32 -2.19 -33.57
C ARG A 376 22.16 -1.64 -34.39
N ASP A 377 21.51 -2.47 -35.19
CA ASP A 377 20.36 -2.05 -36.01
C ASP A 377 19.16 -1.79 -35.11
N ALA A 378 18.89 -2.71 -34.16
CA ALA A 378 17.87 -2.52 -33.13
C ALA A 378 18.14 -1.28 -32.26
N LEU A 379 19.40 -1.01 -31.90
CA LEU A 379 19.78 0.21 -31.18
C LEU A 379 19.55 1.49 -32.00
N THR A 380 19.77 1.45 -33.31
CA THR A 380 19.51 2.58 -34.22
C THR A 380 18.02 2.83 -34.37
N LEU A 381 17.20 1.78 -34.42
CA LEU A 381 15.74 1.89 -34.38
C LEU A 381 15.27 2.48 -33.05
N ALA A 382 15.86 2.07 -31.92
CA ALA A 382 15.55 2.64 -30.61
C ALA A 382 15.83 4.16 -30.56
N ARG A 383 16.99 4.61 -31.08
CA ARG A 383 17.30 6.05 -31.16
C ARG A 383 16.33 6.82 -32.04
N THR A 384 15.97 6.26 -33.20
CA THR A 384 14.99 6.88 -34.11
C THR A 384 13.63 7.01 -33.45
N ALA A 385 13.18 5.97 -32.73
CA ALA A 385 11.93 6.00 -31.98
C ALA A 385 11.96 7.03 -30.83
N LEU A 386 13.08 7.15 -30.11
CA LEU A 386 13.23 8.15 -29.06
C LEU A 386 13.20 9.59 -29.63
N ALA A 387 13.91 9.82 -30.75
CA ALA A 387 13.90 11.09 -31.46
C ALA A 387 12.52 11.45 -32.03
N ALA A 388 11.71 10.45 -32.38
CA ALA A 388 10.33 10.63 -32.82
C ALA A 388 9.33 10.89 -31.69
N GLY A 389 9.79 11.00 -30.43
CA GLY A 389 8.92 11.22 -29.27
C GLY A 389 8.13 9.99 -28.85
N THR A 390 8.63 8.79 -29.18
CA THR A 390 8.03 7.49 -28.81
C THR A 390 8.98 6.67 -27.93
N PRO A 391 9.19 7.08 -26.67
CA PRO A 391 10.11 6.39 -25.76
C PRO A 391 9.66 4.96 -25.39
N ILE A 392 8.37 4.60 -25.45
CA ILE A 392 7.93 3.21 -25.21
C ILE A 392 8.37 2.33 -26.39
N ALA A 393 8.11 2.77 -27.63
CA ALA A 393 8.61 2.07 -28.81
C ALA A 393 10.14 1.99 -28.82
N ALA A 394 10.84 3.02 -28.33
CA ALA A 394 12.29 2.99 -28.16
C ALA A 394 12.75 1.93 -27.15
N SER A 395 12.04 1.79 -26.03
CA SER A 395 12.29 0.76 -25.01
C SER A 395 12.12 -0.66 -25.60
N ASP A 396 11.09 -0.89 -26.41
CA ASP A 396 10.86 -2.18 -27.06
C ASP A 396 12.02 -2.56 -28.01
N GLN A 397 12.51 -1.59 -28.79
CA GLN A 397 13.68 -1.82 -29.66
C GLN A 397 14.97 -2.02 -28.87
N LEU A 398 15.12 -1.37 -27.71
CA LEU A 398 16.25 -1.59 -26.81
C LEU A 398 16.22 -3.00 -26.19
N ALA A 399 15.05 -3.50 -25.80
CA ALA A 399 14.88 -4.86 -25.31
C ALA A 399 15.27 -5.89 -26.39
N ARG A 400 14.88 -5.67 -27.64
CA ARG A 400 15.32 -6.48 -28.77
C ARG A 400 16.83 -6.43 -28.99
N ALA A 401 17.45 -5.26 -28.83
CA ALA A 401 18.91 -5.11 -28.92
C ALA A 401 19.63 -5.88 -27.80
N LEU A 402 19.08 -5.89 -26.58
CA LEU A 402 19.58 -6.68 -25.44
C LEU A 402 19.51 -8.19 -25.70
N GLU A 403 18.38 -8.66 -26.25
CA GLU A 403 18.18 -10.07 -26.59
C GLU A 403 19.22 -10.55 -27.61
N ILE A 404 19.44 -9.78 -28.68
CA ILE A 404 20.43 -10.09 -29.72
C ILE A 404 21.86 -10.04 -29.16
N ALA A 405 22.18 -9.04 -28.33
CA ALA A 405 23.51 -8.86 -27.77
C ALA A 405 23.84 -9.87 -26.65
N GLY A 406 22.83 -10.53 -26.05
CA GLY A 406 22.95 -11.46 -24.93
C GLY A 406 23.47 -10.85 -23.62
N SER A 407 23.78 -9.54 -23.61
CA SER A 407 24.27 -8.82 -22.44
C SER A 407 24.09 -7.31 -22.61
N ALA A 408 24.00 -6.59 -21.48
CA ALA A 408 23.84 -5.14 -21.46
C ALA A 408 25.15 -4.40 -21.74
N LEU A 409 25.54 -4.28 -23.02
CA LEU A 409 26.72 -3.53 -23.45
C LEU A 409 26.62 -2.03 -23.10
N PRO A 410 27.75 -1.30 -22.92
CA PRO A 410 27.72 0.12 -22.52
C PRO A 410 26.82 1.04 -23.37
N PRO A 411 26.78 0.94 -24.72
CA PRO A 411 25.88 1.76 -25.53
C PRO A 411 24.40 1.45 -25.32
N ILE A 412 24.07 0.20 -24.98
CA ILE A 412 22.70 -0.24 -24.68
C ILE A 412 22.27 0.32 -23.32
N ARG A 413 23.14 0.28 -22.31
CA ARG A 413 22.85 0.87 -20.99
C ARG A 413 22.64 2.38 -21.06
N SER A 414 23.53 3.10 -21.75
CA SER A 414 23.41 4.56 -21.91
C SER A 414 22.08 4.96 -22.55
N LEU A 415 21.67 4.26 -23.62
CA LEU A 415 20.37 4.54 -24.25
C LEU A 415 19.19 4.15 -23.35
N GLY A 416 19.34 3.09 -22.55
CA GLY A 416 18.38 2.72 -21.51
C GLY A 416 18.14 3.86 -20.52
N ASP A 417 19.20 4.44 -19.96
CA ASP A 417 19.11 5.56 -19.02
C ASP A 417 18.44 6.81 -19.64
N GLU A 418 18.71 7.07 -20.92
CA GLU A 418 18.08 8.15 -21.69
C GLU A 418 16.58 7.90 -21.90
N ILE A 419 16.19 6.68 -22.28
CA ILE A 419 14.80 6.27 -22.47
C ILE A 419 14.04 6.33 -21.14
N GLU A 420 14.60 5.79 -20.05
CA GLU A 420 13.98 5.86 -18.71
C GLU A 420 13.78 7.31 -18.26
N THR A 421 14.76 8.18 -18.52
CA THR A 421 14.65 9.61 -18.24
C THR A 421 13.53 10.27 -19.06
N ALA A 422 13.39 9.90 -20.34
CA ALA A 422 12.32 10.41 -21.19
C ALA A 422 10.92 9.94 -20.71
N ILE A 423 10.77 8.67 -20.35
CA ILE A 423 9.52 8.10 -19.81
C ILE A 423 9.13 8.80 -18.50
N ARG A 424 10.09 8.96 -17.57
CA ARG A 424 9.84 9.65 -16.30
C ARG A 424 9.40 11.11 -16.52
N ARG A 425 10.09 11.85 -17.39
CA ARG A 425 9.71 13.23 -17.74
C ARG A 425 8.32 13.30 -18.38
N ALA A 426 7.97 12.35 -19.24
CA ALA A 426 6.62 12.25 -19.81
C ALA A 426 5.56 11.99 -18.72
N GLY A 427 5.86 11.13 -17.74
CA GLY A 427 5.00 10.90 -16.57
C GLY A 427 4.80 12.13 -15.69
N GLU A 428 5.88 12.88 -15.41
CA GLU A 428 5.81 14.16 -14.69
C GLU A 428 4.92 15.16 -15.46
N ARG A 429 5.07 15.22 -16.79
CA ARG A 429 4.27 16.10 -17.66
C ARG A 429 2.80 15.70 -17.71
N TRP A 430 2.50 14.41 -17.67
CA TRP A 430 1.15 13.88 -17.55
C TRP A 430 0.48 14.32 -16.25
N ALA A 431 1.20 14.30 -15.12
CA ALA A 431 0.68 14.79 -13.85
C ALA A 431 0.37 16.30 -13.88
N GLU A 432 1.23 17.10 -14.52
CA GLU A 432 0.97 18.52 -14.76
C GLU A 432 -0.24 18.76 -15.66
N LEU A 433 -0.38 17.96 -16.73
CA LEU A 433 -1.50 18.02 -17.66
C LEU A 433 -2.82 17.69 -16.96
N ALA A 434 -2.86 16.58 -16.21
CA ALA A 434 -4.04 16.17 -15.46
C ALA A 434 -4.48 17.25 -14.45
N ARG A 435 -3.53 17.88 -13.74
CA ARG A 435 -3.83 19.00 -12.84
C ARG A 435 -4.35 20.23 -13.59
N ALA A 436 -3.77 20.56 -14.75
CA ALA A 436 -4.24 21.67 -15.56
C ALA A 436 -5.67 21.43 -16.08
N VAL A 437 -5.99 20.20 -16.50
CA VAL A 437 -7.36 19.82 -16.92
C VAL A 437 -8.33 19.88 -15.75
N ALA A 438 -7.97 19.33 -14.58
CA ALA A 438 -8.80 19.37 -13.37
C ALA A 438 -9.11 20.80 -12.90
N ASP A 439 -8.13 21.70 -12.99
CA ASP A 439 -8.29 23.12 -12.66
C ASP A 439 -8.98 23.94 -13.77
N ARG A 440 -9.43 23.31 -14.87
CA ARG A 440 -9.99 23.95 -16.08
C ARG A 440 -9.03 24.96 -16.73
N ARG A 441 -7.72 24.82 -16.51
CA ARG A 441 -6.65 25.64 -17.12
C ARG A 441 -6.29 25.08 -18.51
N LEU A 442 -7.27 25.08 -19.41
CA LEU A 442 -7.16 24.40 -20.70
C LEU A 442 -6.15 25.04 -21.67
N ALA A 443 -5.82 26.32 -21.55
CA ALA A 443 -4.79 26.94 -22.39
C ALA A 443 -3.38 26.42 -22.01
N GLN A 444 -3.12 26.24 -20.72
CA GLN A 444 -1.94 25.54 -20.24
C GLN A 444 -1.98 24.06 -20.61
N ALA A 445 -3.11 23.38 -20.42
CA ALA A 445 -3.26 21.97 -20.77
C ALA A 445 -2.93 21.71 -22.25
N ARG A 446 -3.39 22.56 -23.17
CA ARG A 446 -3.07 22.48 -24.60
C ARG A 446 -1.55 22.53 -24.87
N ARG A 447 -0.82 23.44 -24.20
CA ARG A 447 0.65 23.51 -24.33
C ARG A 447 1.33 22.25 -23.79
N LEU A 448 0.89 21.76 -22.63
CA LEU A 448 1.42 20.54 -22.01
C LEU A 448 1.17 19.31 -22.90
N ALA A 449 -0.02 19.20 -23.49
CA ALA A 449 -0.37 18.14 -24.42
C ALA A 449 0.46 18.19 -25.70
N ALA A 450 0.68 19.38 -26.27
CA ALA A 450 1.54 19.57 -27.44
C ALA A 450 3.01 19.23 -27.16
N ASP A 451 3.51 19.55 -25.97
CA ASP A 451 4.86 19.16 -25.54
C ASP A 451 4.97 17.64 -25.41
N LEU A 452 4.00 17.01 -24.74
CA LEU A 452 3.95 15.57 -24.54
C LEU A 452 3.80 14.81 -25.87
N ALA A 453 3.06 15.35 -26.83
CA ALA A 453 2.94 14.80 -28.18
C ALA A 453 4.29 14.80 -28.94
N ARG A 454 5.22 15.71 -28.59
CA ARG A 454 6.56 15.74 -29.18
C ARG A 454 7.56 14.84 -28.46
N THR A 455 7.40 14.60 -27.16
CA THR A 455 8.45 13.97 -26.33
C THR A 455 8.09 12.60 -25.78
N GLY A 456 6.79 12.25 -25.73
CA GLY A 456 6.31 11.03 -25.09
C GLY A 456 4.89 10.66 -25.51
N ARG A 457 4.58 10.69 -26.82
CA ARG A 457 3.21 10.50 -27.33
C ARG A 457 2.63 9.11 -27.08
N ASP A 458 3.50 8.11 -26.95
CA ASP A 458 3.15 6.72 -26.66
C ASP A 458 3.17 6.39 -25.16
N VAL A 459 3.51 7.36 -24.30
CA VAL A 459 3.47 7.21 -22.85
C VAL A 459 2.03 7.42 -22.39
N PRO A 460 1.38 6.40 -21.78
CA PRO A 460 0.01 6.53 -21.29
C PRO A 460 -0.06 7.45 -20.06
N GLY A 461 -1.18 8.14 -19.92
CA GLY A 461 -1.48 8.96 -18.76
C GLY A 461 -1.97 8.16 -17.55
N PRO A 462 -2.29 8.85 -16.44
CA PRO A 462 -2.93 8.24 -15.27
C PRO A 462 -4.19 7.47 -15.68
N ASP A 463 -4.45 6.34 -15.03
CA ASP A 463 -5.59 5.45 -15.32
C ASP A 463 -5.66 4.93 -16.78
N GLY A 464 -4.53 4.96 -17.50
CA GLY A 464 -4.46 4.53 -18.89
C GLY A 464 -4.97 5.56 -19.90
N ALA A 465 -5.09 6.84 -19.50
CA ALA A 465 -5.58 7.90 -20.37
C ALA A 465 -4.72 8.05 -21.65
N GLU A 466 -5.38 8.15 -22.80
CA GLU A 466 -4.71 8.39 -24.08
C GLU A 466 -4.57 9.89 -24.36
N LEU A 467 -3.39 10.31 -24.81
CA LEU A 467 -3.10 11.71 -25.11
C LEU A 467 -4.04 12.28 -26.17
N THR A 468 -4.42 11.47 -27.16
CA THR A 468 -5.39 11.83 -28.21
C THR A 468 -6.74 12.20 -27.62
N THR A 469 -7.33 11.33 -26.79
CA THR A 469 -8.61 11.57 -26.13
C THR A 469 -8.59 12.80 -25.23
N VAL A 470 -7.51 12.97 -24.44
CA VAL A 470 -7.36 14.15 -23.57
C VAL A 470 -7.22 15.42 -24.40
N THR A 471 -6.47 15.38 -25.50
CA THR A 471 -6.31 16.51 -26.43
C THR A 471 -7.65 16.86 -27.08
N GLU A 472 -8.42 15.88 -27.56
CA GLU A 472 -9.75 16.11 -28.13
C GLU A 472 -10.70 16.78 -27.13
N ALA A 473 -10.69 16.36 -25.86
CA ALA A 473 -11.48 16.99 -24.81
C ALA A 473 -11.05 18.44 -24.52
N ILE A 474 -9.73 18.70 -24.49
CA ILE A 474 -9.18 20.06 -24.35
C ILE A 474 -9.64 20.95 -25.50
N GLU A 475 -9.51 20.47 -26.75
CA GLU A 475 -9.92 21.22 -27.94
C GLU A 475 -11.44 21.47 -28.00
N ALA A 476 -12.25 20.50 -27.56
CA ALA A 476 -13.70 20.67 -27.45
C ALA A 476 -14.07 21.76 -26.42
N GLY A 477 -13.39 21.80 -25.27
CA GLY A 477 -13.58 22.83 -24.25
C GLY A 477 -13.25 24.24 -24.75
N HIS A 478 -12.13 24.38 -25.47
CA HIS A 478 -11.77 25.65 -26.12
C HIS A 478 -12.78 26.07 -27.18
N ARG A 479 -13.18 25.18 -28.08
CA ARG A 479 -14.19 25.49 -29.10
C ARG A 479 -15.49 26.02 -28.49
N ARG A 480 -15.92 25.41 -27.38
CA ARG A 480 -17.12 25.84 -26.66
C ARG A 480 -16.95 27.22 -26.00
N ALA A 481 -15.75 27.52 -25.49
CA ALA A 481 -15.45 28.86 -24.98
C ALA A 481 -15.38 29.91 -26.11
N ASP A 482 -14.79 29.56 -27.25
CA ASP A 482 -14.71 30.43 -28.44
C ASP A 482 -16.11 30.74 -28.99
N GLU A 483 -17.03 29.77 -29.00
CA GLU A 483 -18.44 29.98 -29.36
C GLU A 483 -19.13 31.02 -28.44
N LEU A 484 -18.84 30.99 -27.14
CA LEU A 484 -19.38 31.96 -26.17
C LEU A 484 -18.79 33.35 -26.40
N LEU A 485 -17.48 33.45 -26.66
CA LEU A 485 -16.80 34.72 -26.94
C LEU A 485 -17.27 35.33 -28.26
N ALA A 486 -17.43 34.51 -29.30
CA ALA A 486 -18.00 34.94 -30.58
C ALA A 486 -19.45 35.44 -30.42
N SER A 487 -20.25 34.78 -29.58
CA SER A 487 -21.62 35.23 -29.26
C SER A 487 -21.61 36.57 -28.50
N ALA A 488 -20.63 36.78 -27.62
CA ALA A 488 -20.53 38.04 -26.87
C ALA A 488 -20.25 39.25 -27.79
N ALA A 489 -19.52 39.05 -28.90
CA ALA A 489 -19.23 40.12 -29.85
C ALA A 489 -20.49 40.73 -30.50
N THR A 490 -21.56 39.94 -30.67
CA THR A 490 -22.83 40.37 -31.29
C THR A 490 -23.93 40.72 -30.29
N THR A 491 -23.68 40.51 -28.99
CA THR A 491 -24.66 40.72 -27.92
C THR A 491 -24.53 42.11 -27.27
N ALA A 492 -25.59 42.59 -26.63
CA ALA A 492 -25.61 43.85 -25.87
C ALA A 492 -24.56 43.85 -24.72
N PRO A 493 -23.93 45.01 -24.40
CA PRO A 493 -22.86 45.10 -23.40
C PRO A 493 -23.20 44.51 -22.01
N ALA A 494 -24.46 44.62 -21.58
CA ALA A 494 -24.91 44.12 -20.29
C ALA A 494 -24.81 42.58 -20.16
N GLU A 495 -24.92 41.85 -21.26
CA GLU A 495 -24.89 40.38 -21.28
C GLU A 495 -23.50 39.82 -21.61
N ARG A 496 -22.58 40.65 -22.13
CA ARG A 496 -21.20 40.26 -22.46
C ARG A 496 -20.42 39.74 -21.25
N ALA A 497 -20.61 40.38 -20.09
CA ALA A 497 -19.96 39.94 -18.85
C ALA A 497 -20.42 38.52 -18.43
N ALA A 498 -21.70 38.19 -18.63
CA ALA A 498 -22.22 36.86 -18.33
C ALA A 498 -21.65 35.78 -19.26
N LEU A 499 -21.56 36.07 -20.56
CA LEU A 499 -20.94 35.17 -21.55
C LEU A 499 -19.43 34.98 -21.28
N ALA A 500 -18.73 36.05 -20.90
CA ALA A 500 -17.32 35.97 -20.51
C ALA A 500 -17.10 35.12 -19.25
N LEU A 501 -17.99 35.24 -18.25
CA LEU A 501 -17.96 34.36 -17.07
C LEU A 501 -18.23 32.89 -17.44
N ALA A 502 -19.21 32.63 -18.29
CA ALA A 502 -19.49 31.28 -18.78
C ALA A 502 -18.29 30.68 -19.55
N ALA A 503 -17.57 31.51 -20.33
CA ALA A 503 -16.34 31.08 -21.00
C ALA A 503 -15.21 30.78 -20.00
N LEU A 504 -15.06 31.57 -18.93
CA LEU A 504 -14.10 31.30 -17.85
C LEU A 504 -14.46 30.06 -17.02
N ASP A 505 -15.74 29.70 -16.96
CA ASP A 505 -16.17 28.44 -16.37
C ASP A 505 -15.82 27.21 -17.24
N LEU A 506 -15.54 27.38 -18.53
CA LEU A 506 -15.01 26.31 -19.37
C LEU A 506 -13.49 26.32 -19.41
N VAL A 507 -12.90 27.51 -19.55
CA VAL A 507 -11.46 27.74 -19.69
C VAL A 507 -11.04 28.83 -18.69
N ALA A 508 -10.74 28.42 -17.47
CA ALA A 508 -10.39 29.30 -16.37
C ALA A 508 -9.14 30.16 -16.66
N ASP A 509 -8.27 29.67 -17.55
CA ASP A 509 -7.05 30.37 -17.92
C ASP A 509 -7.15 31.26 -19.19
N SER A 510 -8.36 31.46 -19.76
CA SER A 510 -8.55 32.28 -20.98
C SER A 510 -8.26 33.78 -20.75
N ALA A 511 -7.26 34.31 -21.45
CA ALA A 511 -6.93 35.74 -21.42
C ALA A 511 -8.04 36.59 -22.03
N GLU A 512 -8.50 36.21 -23.22
CA GLU A 512 -9.54 36.93 -23.96
C GLU A 512 -10.86 37.03 -23.17
N ALA A 513 -11.28 35.95 -22.52
CA ALA A 513 -12.48 35.98 -21.67
C ALA A 513 -12.31 36.87 -20.43
N ARG A 514 -11.11 36.92 -19.82
CA ARG A 514 -10.83 37.82 -18.70
C ARG A 514 -10.81 39.28 -19.12
N ASP A 515 -10.22 39.58 -20.28
CA ASP A 515 -10.15 40.94 -20.80
C ASP A 515 -11.55 41.43 -21.17
N LEU A 516 -12.32 40.61 -21.87
CA LEU A 516 -13.73 40.89 -22.17
C LEU A 516 -14.54 41.09 -20.88
N LEU A 517 -14.34 40.25 -19.85
CA LEU A 517 -15.00 40.43 -18.58
C LEU A 517 -14.61 41.77 -17.95
N ALA A 518 -13.32 42.06 -17.82
CA ALA A 518 -12.82 43.30 -17.21
C ALA A 518 -13.34 44.57 -17.90
N GLU A 519 -13.46 44.56 -19.22
CA GLU A 519 -14.01 45.67 -20.01
C GLU A 519 -15.50 45.91 -19.77
N ASN A 520 -16.25 44.86 -19.42
CA ASN A 520 -17.71 44.90 -19.24
C ASN A 520 -18.14 44.86 -17.76
N LEU A 521 -17.19 44.85 -16.81
CA LEU A 521 -17.48 44.99 -15.39
C LEU A 521 -17.78 46.44 -15.02
N ALA A 522 -18.94 46.69 -14.41
CA ALA A 522 -19.30 48.02 -13.92
C ALA A 522 -18.41 48.40 -12.71
N PRO A 523 -17.80 49.60 -12.70
CA PRO A 523 -17.11 50.09 -11.50
C PRO A 523 -18.12 50.35 -10.37
N PRO A 524 -17.67 50.33 -9.10
CA PRO A 524 -18.47 50.91 -8.02
C PRO A 524 -18.65 52.41 -8.26
N THR A 525 -19.67 53.02 -7.66
CA THR A 525 -19.97 54.45 -7.85
C THR A 525 -20.04 55.15 -6.49
N ALA A 526 -20.23 56.48 -6.48
CA ALA A 526 -20.37 57.27 -5.26
C ALA A 526 -19.25 57.02 -4.22
N LEU A 527 -18.00 56.90 -4.67
CA LEU A 527 -16.84 56.72 -3.80
C LEU A 527 -16.62 57.98 -2.97
N VAL A 528 -16.74 57.83 -1.65
CA VAL A 528 -16.50 58.89 -0.67
C VAL A 528 -15.44 58.44 0.33
N VAL A 529 -14.58 59.38 0.70
CA VAL A 529 -13.50 59.18 1.66
C VAL A 529 -13.68 60.20 2.78
N ILE A 530 -13.86 59.71 4.00
CA ILE A 530 -14.19 60.51 5.18
C ILE A 530 -13.10 60.27 6.23
N ARG A 531 -12.60 61.35 6.84
CA ARG A 531 -11.68 61.22 7.96
C ARG A 531 -12.46 60.98 9.26
N GLY A 532 -12.27 59.80 9.86
CA GLY A 532 -12.77 59.48 11.18
C GLY A 532 -11.80 59.90 12.30
N SER A 533 -12.15 59.61 13.55
CA SER A 533 -11.38 59.96 14.75
C SER A 533 -10.08 59.16 14.94
N GLY A 534 -9.83 58.12 14.12
CA GLY A 534 -8.63 57.28 14.21
C GLY A 534 -8.25 56.51 12.94
N ALA A 535 -9.08 56.55 11.88
CA ALA A 535 -8.82 55.93 10.58
C ALA A 535 -9.53 56.72 9.48
N VAL A 536 -9.15 56.49 8.23
CA VAL A 536 -9.87 57.01 7.06
C VAL A 536 -10.93 55.98 6.65
N GLU A 537 -12.20 56.37 6.66
CA GLU A 537 -13.31 55.53 6.20
C GLU A 537 -13.52 55.74 4.69
N ILE A 538 -13.50 54.66 3.93
CA ILE A 538 -13.76 54.66 2.49
C ILE A 538 -15.08 53.93 2.24
N ARG A 539 -16.06 54.60 1.63
CA ARG A 539 -17.39 54.04 1.32
C ARG A 539 -17.73 54.24 -0.16
N TRP A 540 -18.51 53.34 -0.73
CA TRP A 540 -18.99 53.44 -2.11
C TRP A 540 -20.38 52.84 -2.26
N ALA A 541 -21.05 53.12 -3.37
CA ALA A 541 -22.23 52.39 -3.80
C ALA A 541 -21.81 51.09 -4.53
N PRO A 542 -22.51 49.97 -4.29
CA PRO A 542 -22.17 48.70 -4.89
C PRO A 542 -22.23 48.76 -6.43
N SER A 543 -21.36 47.97 -7.07
CA SER A 543 -21.37 47.78 -8.52
C SER A 543 -22.66 47.08 -8.96
N ALA A 544 -23.14 47.40 -10.16
CA ALA A 544 -24.22 46.65 -10.82
C ALA A 544 -23.82 45.21 -11.19
N THR A 545 -22.54 44.87 -11.07
CA THR A 545 -22.04 43.50 -11.25
C THR A 545 -22.49 42.62 -10.07
N PRO A 546 -23.25 41.53 -10.31
CA PRO A 546 -23.65 40.61 -9.26
C PRO A 546 -22.45 39.97 -8.55
N ALA A 547 -22.55 39.76 -7.23
CA ALA A 547 -21.53 39.11 -6.40
C ALA A 547 -20.11 39.73 -6.49
N ALA A 548 -20.02 41.03 -6.73
CA ALA A 548 -18.75 41.74 -6.79
C ALA A 548 -18.04 41.79 -5.44
N ARG A 549 -16.76 41.41 -5.42
CA ARG A 549 -15.81 41.77 -4.35
C ARG A 549 -15.10 43.06 -4.72
N TYR A 550 -14.70 43.84 -3.73
CA TYR A 550 -14.02 45.12 -3.93
C TYR A 550 -12.57 45.05 -3.48
N ARG A 551 -11.66 45.60 -4.32
CA ARG A 551 -10.27 45.83 -3.96
C ARG A 551 -10.07 47.34 -3.77
N VAL A 552 -9.57 47.72 -2.61
CA VAL A 552 -9.29 49.12 -2.26
C VAL A 552 -7.79 49.36 -2.24
N THR A 553 -7.35 50.37 -2.97
CA THR A 553 -5.94 50.73 -3.11
C THR A 553 -5.75 52.20 -2.77
N ARG A 554 -4.84 52.49 -1.85
CA ARG A 554 -4.38 53.83 -1.52
C ARG A 554 -3.33 54.27 -2.55
N VAL A 555 -3.40 55.52 -2.99
CA VAL A 555 -2.48 56.16 -3.93
C VAL A 555 -1.82 57.33 -3.20
N GLY A 556 -0.51 57.24 -2.98
CA GLY A 556 0.30 58.31 -2.41
C GLY A 556 0.45 59.50 -3.36
N ALA A 557 0.88 60.65 -2.84
CA ALA A 557 1.13 61.86 -3.64
C ALA A 557 2.27 61.68 -4.67
N ASP A 558 3.16 60.72 -4.42
CA ASP A 558 4.23 60.26 -5.32
C ASP A 558 3.75 59.27 -6.39
N GLY A 559 2.44 58.95 -6.40
CA GLY A 559 1.84 57.92 -7.25
C GLY A 559 2.07 56.49 -6.75
N ALA A 560 2.75 56.29 -5.61
CA ALA A 560 2.96 54.96 -5.07
C ALA A 560 1.63 54.35 -4.61
N THR A 561 1.34 53.13 -5.04
CA THR A 561 0.09 52.46 -4.70
C THR A 561 0.29 51.41 -3.60
N ARG A 562 -0.66 51.32 -2.68
CA ARG A 562 -0.67 50.31 -1.61
C ARG A 562 -2.08 49.76 -1.43
N THR A 563 -2.23 48.44 -1.49
CA THR A 563 -3.53 47.81 -1.24
C THR A 563 -3.89 47.95 0.24
N VAL A 564 -5.07 48.53 0.50
CA VAL A 564 -5.66 48.67 1.84
C VAL A 564 -6.31 47.36 2.25
N GLY A 565 -7.07 46.75 1.34
CA GLY A 565 -7.69 45.46 1.56
C GLY A 565 -8.62 45.01 0.43
N MET A 566 -9.20 43.83 0.63
CA MET A 566 -10.26 43.26 -0.21
C MET A 566 -11.47 42.97 0.67
N THR A 567 -12.67 43.33 0.21
CA THR A 567 -13.90 43.20 1.00
C THR A 567 -15.11 42.96 0.10
N GLU A 568 -16.13 42.26 0.60
CA GLU A 568 -17.45 42.14 -0.05
C GLU A 568 -18.41 43.25 0.41
N ALA A 569 -18.09 43.91 1.54
CA ALA A 569 -18.83 45.07 2.01
C ALA A 569 -18.53 46.30 1.13
N THR A 570 -19.42 47.28 1.14
CA THR A 570 -19.25 48.54 0.38
C THR A 570 -18.57 49.64 1.19
N PHE A 571 -17.72 49.23 2.14
CA PHE A 571 -16.87 50.11 2.94
C PHE A 571 -15.60 49.38 3.42
N ILE A 572 -14.55 50.14 3.72
CA ILE A 572 -13.34 49.69 4.40
C ILE A 572 -12.69 50.85 5.17
N GLU A 573 -11.94 50.54 6.23
CA GLU A 573 -11.16 51.52 6.98
C GLU A 573 -9.66 51.39 6.65
N ASP A 574 -8.99 52.52 6.48
CA ASP A 574 -7.54 52.62 6.34
C ASP A 574 -6.93 53.27 7.59
N GLY A 575 -6.40 52.44 8.49
CA GLY A 575 -5.65 52.89 9.67
C GLY A 575 -4.20 53.27 9.38
N GLY A 576 -3.73 53.14 8.13
CA GLY A 576 -2.35 53.42 7.74
C GLY A 576 -2.07 54.89 7.38
N VAL A 577 -3.04 55.79 7.56
CA VAL A 577 -2.92 57.24 7.30
C VAL A 577 -2.73 57.99 8.62
N PRO A 578 -1.60 58.69 8.83
CA PRO A 578 -1.34 59.43 10.07
C PRO A 578 -2.37 60.53 10.35
N ALA A 579 -2.67 60.75 11.64
CA ALA A 579 -3.52 61.85 12.08
C ALA A 579 -2.93 63.20 11.67
N GLY A 580 -3.69 64.01 10.93
CA GLY A 580 -3.30 65.35 10.47
C GLY A 580 -2.60 65.42 9.11
N ALA A 581 -2.19 64.29 8.51
CA ALA A 581 -1.66 64.26 7.13
C ALA A 581 -2.76 64.61 6.11
N GLU A 582 -2.45 65.09 4.91
CA GLU A 582 -3.45 65.22 3.85
C GLU A 582 -4.06 63.85 3.48
N LEU A 583 -5.30 63.83 3.00
CA LEU A 583 -5.93 62.58 2.57
C LEU A 583 -5.30 62.09 1.25
N PRO A 584 -4.78 60.86 1.21
CA PRO A 584 -4.25 60.28 -0.03
C PRO A 584 -5.38 59.96 -1.01
N GLY A 585 -5.02 59.72 -2.28
CA GLY A 585 -5.98 59.22 -3.26
C GLY A 585 -6.41 57.79 -2.96
N TYR A 586 -7.61 57.40 -3.38
CA TYR A 586 -8.10 56.04 -3.26
C TYR A 586 -8.71 55.55 -4.57
N GLU A 587 -8.43 54.29 -4.89
CA GLU A 587 -9.07 53.55 -5.98
C GLU A 587 -9.86 52.37 -5.42
N VAL A 588 -11.10 52.20 -5.89
CA VAL A 588 -11.92 51.02 -5.60
C VAL A 588 -12.30 50.32 -6.90
N ARG A 589 -12.00 49.03 -7.00
CA ARG A 589 -12.35 48.19 -8.16
C ARG A 589 -13.31 47.10 -7.73
N ALA A 590 -14.37 46.87 -8.50
CA ALA A 590 -15.23 45.71 -8.37
C ALA A 590 -14.58 44.53 -9.13
N GLY A 591 -14.71 43.30 -8.62
CA GLY A 591 -14.12 42.14 -9.26
C GLY A 591 -14.97 40.89 -9.10
N VAL A 592 -14.99 40.08 -10.16
CA VAL A 592 -15.68 38.78 -10.25
C VAL A 592 -14.83 37.89 -11.15
N GLY A 593 -14.76 36.58 -10.87
CA GLY A 593 -14.07 35.61 -11.74
C GLY A 593 -12.57 35.90 -11.94
N GLY A 594 -11.93 36.63 -11.01
CA GLY A 594 -10.53 37.04 -11.14
C GLY A 594 -10.26 38.29 -11.98
N ALA A 595 -11.27 38.82 -12.68
CA ALA A 595 -11.20 40.11 -13.38
C ALA A 595 -11.57 41.27 -12.45
N TRP A 596 -11.12 42.48 -12.81
CA TRP A 596 -11.38 43.71 -12.06
C TRP A 596 -11.89 44.80 -13.02
N SER A 597 -12.90 45.54 -12.60
CA SER A 597 -13.43 46.70 -13.31
C SER A 597 -12.38 47.81 -13.43
N ARG A 598 -12.72 48.84 -14.21
CA ARG A 598 -12.09 50.16 -14.07
C ARG A 598 -12.23 50.67 -12.62
N PRO A 599 -11.27 51.47 -12.10
CA PRO A 599 -11.36 51.98 -10.75
C PRO A 599 -12.37 53.12 -10.64
N ALA A 600 -13.15 53.14 -9.57
CA ALA A 600 -13.69 54.38 -9.02
C ALA A 600 -12.56 55.09 -8.29
N VAL A 601 -12.34 56.37 -8.59
CA VAL A 601 -11.20 57.13 -8.08
C VAL A 601 -11.65 58.29 -7.19
N TRP A 602 -10.91 58.52 -6.11
CA TRP A 602 -11.08 59.65 -5.20
C TRP A 602 -9.72 60.34 -4.95
N PRO A 603 -9.65 61.69 -5.01
CA PRO A 603 -10.70 62.59 -5.46
C PRO A 603 -11.03 62.35 -6.93
N THR A 604 -12.30 62.51 -7.32
CA THR A 604 -12.70 62.36 -8.72
C THR A 604 -12.02 63.44 -9.55
N PRO A 605 -11.26 63.11 -10.60
CA PRO A 605 -10.53 64.11 -11.38
C PRO A 605 -11.51 65.10 -12.01
N THR A 606 -11.35 66.38 -11.66
CA THR A 606 -12.13 67.48 -12.23
C THR A 606 -11.66 67.73 -13.66
N GLY A 607 -12.29 67.07 -14.64
CA GLY A 607 -11.98 67.23 -16.06
C GLY A 607 -13.07 68.01 -16.81
N ALA A 608 -12.72 69.23 -17.24
CA ALA A 608 -13.33 70.07 -18.28
C ALA A 608 -14.83 70.38 -18.19
N ALA A 609 -15.13 71.68 -18.22
CA ALA A 609 -16.46 72.26 -18.30
C ALA A 609 -17.35 71.54 -19.32
N ASP A 610 -18.43 70.94 -18.83
CA ASP A 610 -19.68 70.87 -19.60
C ASP A 610 -20.67 71.76 -18.88
N ASP A 611 -20.88 72.91 -19.49
CA ASP A 611 -21.84 73.94 -19.14
C ASP A 611 -23.25 73.36 -19.29
N ARG A 612 -23.79 72.79 -18.21
CA ARG A 612 -25.23 72.70 -17.99
C ARG A 612 -25.55 73.10 -16.56
N SER A 613 -26.17 74.27 -16.48
CA SER A 613 -26.62 74.94 -15.26
C SER A 613 -27.40 74.02 -14.30
N PRO A 614 -27.33 74.25 -12.99
CA PRO A 614 -28.07 73.50 -11.98
C PRO A 614 -29.56 73.85 -12.02
N GLY A 615 -30.38 72.88 -12.42
CA GLY A 615 -31.83 72.94 -12.29
C GLY A 615 -32.27 72.66 -10.86
N ALA A 616 -32.50 73.74 -10.11
CA ALA A 616 -33.46 73.90 -9.03
C ALA A 616 -33.81 72.67 -8.17
N LEU A 617 -33.28 72.68 -6.95
CA LEU A 617 -33.99 72.22 -5.75
C LEU A 617 -35.44 72.73 -5.80
N THR A 618 -36.41 71.82 -5.84
CA THR A 618 -37.75 72.09 -5.35
C THR A 618 -38.08 71.09 -4.27
N GLU A 619 -38.25 71.64 -3.08
CA GLU A 619 -38.89 71.01 -1.93
C GLU A 619 -40.23 70.41 -2.33
N GLN A 620 -40.52 69.21 -1.84
CA GLN A 620 -41.89 68.88 -1.50
C GLN A 620 -41.93 68.24 -0.12
N THR A 621 -42.18 69.12 0.83
CA THR A 621 -42.67 68.84 2.17
C THR A 621 -43.97 68.06 2.10
N GLY A 622 -44.05 67.00 2.90
CA GLY A 622 -45.26 66.23 3.15
C GLY A 622 -45.25 65.74 4.59
N SER A 623 -45.43 66.68 5.53
CA SER A 623 -45.78 66.34 6.92
C SER A 623 -47.17 65.72 6.96
N THR A 624 -47.33 64.59 7.64
CA THR A 624 -48.51 64.35 8.46
C THR A 624 -48.09 63.72 9.80
N SER A 625 -48.56 64.38 10.84
CA SER A 625 -48.31 64.15 12.25
C SER A 625 -49.40 63.25 12.83
N GLY A 626 -49.07 62.57 13.93
CA GLY A 626 -50.03 61.99 14.89
C GLY A 626 -49.86 60.47 15.08
N THR A 627 -49.88 59.90 16.27
CA THR A 627 -50.02 60.43 17.64
C THR A 627 -49.63 59.30 18.61
N ALA A 628 -48.95 59.67 19.70
CA ALA A 628 -48.96 59.12 21.06
C ALA A 628 -49.03 57.59 21.35
N GLY A 629 -48.06 57.15 22.16
CA GLY A 629 -48.08 55.95 22.99
C GLY A 629 -46.96 55.98 24.05
N THR A 630 -47.20 56.71 25.14
CA THR A 630 -46.54 56.70 26.47
C THR A 630 -46.43 55.25 27.01
N SER A 631 -45.55 54.76 27.88
CA SER A 631 -44.70 55.22 28.99
C SER A 631 -43.64 54.10 29.25
N GLY A 632 -42.57 54.24 30.02
CA GLY A 632 -42.22 55.23 31.02
C GLY A 632 -40.75 55.12 31.44
N ALA A 633 -40.27 56.22 32.01
CA ALA A 633 -38.94 56.39 32.57
C ALA A 633 -38.91 56.01 34.05
N ALA A 634 -37.75 55.59 34.54
CA ALA A 634 -37.31 55.91 35.89
C ALA A 634 -35.79 56.12 35.89
N ALA A 635 -35.38 57.32 36.30
CA ALA A 635 -34.02 57.79 36.43
C ALA A 635 -33.45 57.48 37.82
N GLY A 636 -32.12 57.37 37.91
CA GLY A 636 -31.35 57.43 39.16
C GLY A 636 -29.87 57.66 38.85
N ALA A 637 -29.34 58.80 39.27
CA ALA A 637 -27.97 59.31 39.03
C ALA A 637 -26.95 58.79 40.10
N PRO A 638 -25.63 59.09 39.99
CA PRO A 638 -24.47 58.23 40.32
C PRO A 638 -23.95 58.34 41.78
N PRO A 639 -22.93 57.54 42.17
CA PRO A 639 -21.56 58.08 42.20
C PRO A 639 -20.41 57.09 41.87
N GLU A 640 -19.31 57.69 41.42
CA GLU A 640 -17.87 57.41 41.60
C GLU A 640 -17.32 56.00 41.93
N ALA A 641 -16.29 55.67 41.11
CA ALA A 641 -14.97 55.16 41.47
C ALA A 641 -14.62 53.69 41.11
N ALA A 642 -13.42 53.60 40.54
CA ALA A 642 -12.51 52.45 40.43
C ALA A 642 -12.73 51.46 39.26
N ASP A 643 -12.04 51.77 38.15
CA ASP A 643 -10.93 50.94 37.62
C ASP A 643 -11.19 49.43 37.49
N ASP A 644 -12.07 48.98 36.57
CA ASP A 644 -12.06 47.57 36.11
C ASP A 644 -12.79 47.25 34.78
N ASP A 645 -12.84 48.16 33.80
CA ASP A 645 -13.63 47.92 32.57
C ASP A 645 -12.87 48.17 31.26
N ARG A 646 -11.88 47.31 30.99
CA ARG A 646 -11.21 47.19 29.67
C ARG A 646 -11.50 45.87 28.94
N THR A 647 -12.42 45.05 29.47
CA THR A 647 -12.83 43.79 28.84
C THR A 647 -14.16 43.99 28.12
N GLN A 648 -14.16 44.82 27.07
CA GLN A 648 -15.34 44.92 26.20
C GLN A 648 -15.54 43.59 25.47
N LEU A 649 -16.74 43.03 25.65
CA LEU A 649 -17.25 41.75 25.17
C LEU A 649 -16.72 41.32 23.79
N ILE A 650 -15.79 40.36 23.79
CA ILE A 650 -15.53 39.54 22.61
C ILE A 650 -16.66 38.50 22.53
N ALA A 651 -17.53 38.61 21.53
CA ALA A 651 -18.59 37.64 21.30
C ALA A 651 -17.98 36.26 21.03
N ARG A 652 -18.34 35.27 21.86
CA ARG A 652 -17.85 33.90 21.69
C ARG A 652 -18.28 33.34 20.34
N THR A 653 -17.37 32.64 19.66
CA THR A 653 -17.64 31.93 18.42
C THR A 653 -17.74 30.42 18.68
N PRO A 654 -18.38 29.64 17.81
CA PRO A 654 -18.36 28.17 17.89
C PRO A 654 -16.95 27.58 17.97
N ALA A 655 -15.94 28.30 17.44
CA ALA A 655 -14.55 27.86 17.50
C ALA A 655 -13.91 28.00 18.89
N ASP A 656 -14.54 28.70 19.83
CA ASP A 656 -14.10 28.72 21.24
C ASP A 656 -14.35 27.40 21.97
N ALA A 657 -15.14 26.49 21.40
CA ALA A 657 -15.38 25.15 21.94
C ALA A 657 -14.27 24.14 21.57
N LEU A 658 -13.33 24.52 20.68
CA LEU A 658 -12.17 23.69 20.37
C LEU A 658 -11.24 23.61 21.58
N GLU A 659 -10.63 22.45 21.76
CA GLU A 659 -9.47 22.31 22.64
C GLU A 659 -8.38 23.33 22.23
N PRO A 660 -7.63 23.92 23.18
CA PRO A 660 -6.58 24.87 22.81
C PRO A 660 -5.42 24.17 22.13
N ALA A 661 -4.66 24.91 21.31
CA ALA A 661 -3.36 24.43 20.85
C ALA A 661 -2.43 24.29 22.07
N ARG A 662 -1.73 23.15 22.17
CA ARG A 662 -0.89 22.79 23.32
C ARG A 662 0.59 22.72 22.94
N ASP A 663 1.46 22.66 23.94
CA ASP A 663 2.91 22.42 23.76
C ASP A 663 3.63 23.42 22.84
N LEU A 664 3.27 24.71 22.92
CA LEU A 664 3.90 25.76 22.12
C LEU A 664 5.39 25.91 22.47
N ALA A 665 6.26 25.46 21.57
CA ALA A 665 7.71 25.44 21.73
C ALA A 665 8.44 25.91 20.47
N ILE A 666 9.62 26.50 20.65
CA ILE A 666 10.54 26.78 19.54
C ILE A 666 11.47 25.59 19.36
N VAL A 667 11.37 24.89 18.24
CA VAL A 667 12.22 23.75 17.88
C VAL A 667 12.89 24.07 16.55
N ALA A 668 14.23 24.03 16.53
CA ALA A 668 15.03 24.37 15.34
C ALA A 668 14.65 25.72 14.69
N GLY A 669 14.32 26.74 15.50
CA GLY A 669 13.96 28.08 15.04
C GLY A 669 12.52 28.23 14.53
N ARG A 670 11.69 27.18 14.63
CA ARG A 670 10.27 27.19 14.22
C ARG A 670 9.37 27.03 15.43
N LEU A 671 8.24 27.73 15.43
CA LEU A 671 7.17 27.52 16.40
C LEU A 671 6.45 26.21 16.08
N ARG A 672 6.42 25.32 17.06
CA ARG A 672 5.70 24.06 17.02
C ARG A 672 4.67 24.03 18.14
N TRP A 673 3.55 23.38 17.88
CA TRP A 673 2.47 23.11 18.80
C TRP A 673 1.80 21.77 18.45
N THR A 674 1.05 21.24 19.41
CA THR A 674 0.10 20.15 19.24
C THR A 674 -1.23 20.75 18.80
N TRP A 675 -1.77 20.25 17.68
CA TRP A 675 -3.01 20.75 17.09
C TRP A 675 -4.22 20.43 17.98
N PRO A 676 -5.23 21.31 18.05
CA PRO A 676 -6.53 20.96 18.60
C PRO A 676 -7.20 19.81 17.85
N ASP A 677 -7.93 18.96 18.57
CA ASP A 677 -8.68 17.87 17.96
C ASP A 677 -9.76 18.41 17.02
N GLY A 678 -9.84 17.84 15.81
CA GLY A 678 -10.80 18.27 14.78
C GLY A 678 -10.49 19.61 14.10
N CYS A 679 -9.34 20.22 14.39
CA CYS A 679 -8.94 21.51 13.83
C CYS A 679 -7.94 21.33 12.67
N THR A 680 -8.30 21.80 11.47
CA THR A 680 -7.47 21.73 10.26
C THR A 680 -6.71 23.02 9.96
N GLU A 681 -7.18 24.15 10.49
CA GLU A 681 -6.58 25.47 10.31
C GLU A 681 -6.51 26.25 11.63
N VAL A 682 -5.47 27.07 11.80
CA VAL A 682 -5.34 28.01 12.93
C VAL A 682 -4.93 29.39 12.42
N ILE A 683 -5.22 30.44 13.20
CA ILE A 683 -4.61 31.77 13.03
C ILE A 683 -3.50 31.93 14.07
N VAL A 684 -2.27 32.18 13.62
CA VAL A 684 -1.16 32.57 14.50
C VAL A 684 -1.04 34.09 14.47
N THR A 685 -1.10 34.73 15.63
CA THR A 685 -1.03 36.19 15.77
C THR A 685 0.14 36.57 16.68
N TRP A 686 0.90 37.61 16.33
CA TRP A 686 2.08 38.04 17.08
C TRP A 686 2.34 39.56 17.04
N ARG A 687 2.90 40.10 18.13
CA ARG A 687 3.34 41.51 18.27
C ARG A 687 4.44 41.65 19.33
N GLN A 688 5.15 42.78 19.37
CA GLN A 688 6.34 42.94 20.22
C GLN A 688 6.05 43.55 21.60
N ASP A 689 4.97 44.30 21.72
CA ASP A 689 4.69 45.23 22.81
C ASP A 689 3.72 44.68 23.86
N ALA A 690 2.82 43.75 23.49
CA ALA A 690 1.90 43.11 24.44
C ALA A 690 1.37 41.74 23.92
N PRO A 691 0.77 40.89 24.76
CA PRO A 691 0.05 39.69 24.30
C PRO A 691 -1.09 40.04 23.31
N PRO A 692 -1.20 39.35 22.16
CA PRO A 692 -2.30 39.58 21.23
C PRO A 692 -3.65 39.28 21.88
N ILE A 693 -4.61 40.19 21.79
CA ILE A 693 -5.91 40.03 22.48
C ILE A 693 -6.92 39.19 21.69
N ALA A 694 -6.84 39.20 20.35
CA ALA A 694 -7.71 38.47 19.45
C ALA A 694 -6.98 38.05 18.16
N ALA A 695 -7.58 37.15 17.37
CA ALA A 695 -6.99 36.69 16.10
C ALA A 695 -6.80 37.82 15.08
N ASN A 696 -7.67 38.82 15.13
CA ASN A 696 -7.66 40.04 14.31
C ASN A 696 -7.14 41.27 15.09
N ASP A 697 -6.31 41.08 16.12
CA ASP A 697 -5.71 42.19 16.87
C ASP A 697 -5.08 43.22 15.90
N PRO A 698 -5.57 44.47 15.87
CA PRO A 698 -5.26 45.44 14.82
C PRO A 698 -3.80 45.91 14.84
N VAL A 699 -3.12 45.75 15.98
CA VAL A 699 -1.71 46.12 16.15
C VAL A 699 -0.78 44.89 16.11
N ALA A 700 -1.34 43.71 15.85
CA ALA A 700 -0.58 42.48 15.66
C ALA A 700 -0.50 42.06 14.19
N GLN A 701 0.55 41.31 13.88
CA GLN A 701 0.63 40.58 12.62
C GLN A 701 -0.06 39.23 12.81
N SER A 702 -0.79 38.75 11.79
CA SER A 702 -1.46 37.45 11.85
C SER A 702 -1.29 36.66 10.55
N ARG A 703 -1.34 35.34 10.67
CA ARG A 703 -1.23 34.43 9.52
C ARG A 703 -2.03 33.16 9.75
N LYS A 704 -2.80 32.76 8.73
CA LYS A 704 -3.46 31.46 8.68
C LYS A 704 -2.46 30.35 8.40
N VAL A 705 -2.54 29.26 9.16
CA VAL A 705 -1.73 28.06 9.03
C VAL A 705 -2.65 26.84 8.93
N THR A 706 -2.40 25.96 7.97
CA THR A 706 -3.09 24.67 7.78
C THR A 706 -2.21 23.54 8.32
N ASN A 707 -2.79 22.45 8.84
CA ASN A 707 -2.04 21.29 9.34
C ASN A 707 -1.07 20.70 8.29
N THR A 708 -1.53 20.53 7.03
CA THR A 708 -0.69 20.02 5.93
C THR A 708 0.55 20.88 5.71
N ARG A 709 0.38 22.21 5.63
CA ARG A 709 1.52 23.13 5.46
C ARG A 709 2.45 23.13 6.66
N TYR A 710 1.90 23.05 7.87
CA TYR A 710 2.67 22.98 9.11
C TYR A 710 3.53 21.72 9.19
N GLU A 711 3.00 20.57 8.78
CA GLU A 711 3.72 19.29 8.71
C GLU A 711 4.83 19.33 7.66
N LEU A 712 4.53 19.81 6.45
CA LEU A 712 5.51 19.95 5.37
C LEU A 712 6.67 20.89 5.74
N ASP A 713 6.38 21.99 6.44
CA ASP A 713 7.37 22.98 6.85
C ASP A 713 8.06 22.62 8.19
N GLY A 714 7.62 21.56 8.87
CA GLY A 714 8.11 21.16 10.18
C GLY A 714 7.85 22.16 11.31
N GLY A 715 6.88 23.07 11.13
CA GLY A 715 6.54 24.15 12.05
C GLY A 715 6.38 25.53 11.39
N PHE A 716 5.91 26.51 12.15
CA PHE A 716 5.69 27.89 11.68
C PHE A 716 6.92 28.78 11.87
N THR A 717 7.30 29.54 10.84
CA THR A 717 8.42 30.50 10.93
C THR A 717 7.93 31.82 11.52
N LEU A 718 8.47 32.20 12.70
CA LEU A 718 8.26 33.52 13.29
C LEU A 718 9.33 34.51 12.81
N PRO A 719 9.03 35.84 12.83
CA PRO A 719 10.05 36.86 12.61
C PRO A 719 11.23 36.70 13.57
N ALA A 720 12.42 37.16 13.18
CA ALA A 720 13.61 37.10 14.06
C ALA A 720 13.59 38.17 15.18
N THR A 721 12.70 39.17 15.08
CA THR A 721 12.61 40.29 16.02
C THR A 721 12.12 39.83 17.40
N ARG A 722 12.76 40.34 18.46
CA ARG A 722 12.46 40.00 19.86
C ARG A 722 12.47 41.29 20.71
N PRO A 723 11.64 41.40 21.76
CA PRO A 723 10.70 40.41 22.29
C PRO A 723 9.51 40.16 21.35
N LEU A 724 8.83 39.02 21.52
CA LEU A 724 7.68 38.65 20.69
C LEU A 724 6.64 37.91 21.52
N HIS A 725 5.41 38.44 21.57
CA HIS A 725 4.25 37.75 22.10
C HIS A 725 3.51 37.07 20.96
N VAL A 726 3.14 35.81 21.15
CA VAL A 726 2.49 34.96 20.14
C VAL A 726 1.24 34.31 20.75
N ALA A 727 0.17 34.21 19.98
CA ALA A 727 -1.06 33.50 20.32
C ALA A 727 -1.53 32.67 19.11
N VAL A 728 -2.06 31.46 19.37
CA VAL A 728 -2.62 30.56 18.36
C VAL A 728 -4.13 30.41 18.60
N PHE A 729 -4.93 30.72 17.58
CA PHE A 729 -6.39 30.66 17.62
C PHE A 729 -6.89 29.50 16.76
N GLY A 730 -7.65 28.57 17.35
CA GLY A 730 -8.30 27.48 16.64
C GLY A 730 -9.30 27.98 15.60
N CYS A 731 -9.46 27.26 14.50
CA CYS A 731 -10.49 27.55 13.50
C CYS A 731 -11.36 26.33 13.22
N LEU A 732 -12.64 26.59 12.94
CA LEU A 732 -13.58 25.63 12.40
C LEU A 732 -14.12 26.14 11.07
N ARG A 733 -14.65 25.24 10.26
CA ARG A 733 -15.48 25.61 9.12
C ARG A 733 -16.94 25.41 9.48
N ASP A 734 -17.76 26.43 9.21
CA ASP A 734 -19.21 26.28 9.32
C ASP A 734 -19.75 25.37 8.20
N PRO A 735 -21.02 24.94 8.27
CA PRO A 735 -21.64 24.12 7.21
C PRO A 735 -21.65 24.78 5.82
N ALA A 736 -21.46 26.09 5.73
CA ALA A 736 -21.33 26.84 4.47
C ALA A 736 -19.86 26.98 4.01
N GLY A 737 -18.93 26.32 4.70
CA GLY A 737 -17.50 26.31 4.37
C GLY A 737 -16.72 27.57 4.81
N ARG A 738 -17.35 28.51 5.53
CA ARG A 738 -16.70 29.75 6.01
C ARG A 738 -15.83 29.46 7.22
N LEU A 739 -14.70 30.13 7.31
CA LEU A 739 -13.77 29.99 8.43
C LEU A 739 -14.27 30.78 9.64
N VAL A 740 -14.58 30.07 10.72
CA VAL A 740 -14.92 30.61 12.03
C VAL A 740 -13.69 30.50 12.92
N VAL A 741 -13.23 31.62 13.46
CA VAL A 741 -12.00 31.69 14.27
C VAL A 741 -12.37 31.82 15.75
N ALA A 742 -11.62 31.15 16.63
CA ALA A 742 -11.77 31.31 18.07
C ALA A 742 -11.60 32.77 18.46
N SER A 743 -12.50 33.24 19.31
CA SER A 743 -12.56 34.63 19.74
C SER A 743 -11.46 34.96 20.74
N THR A 744 -11.01 33.95 21.50
CA THR A 744 -9.90 34.06 22.45
C THR A 744 -8.91 32.90 22.31
N ALA A 745 -7.63 33.17 22.58
CA ALA A 745 -6.63 32.12 22.74
C ALA A 745 -6.44 31.80 24.23
N SER A 746 -6.52 30.53 24.59
CA SER A 746 -6.20 30.01 25.94
C SER A 746 -4.77 30.39 26.35
N PRO A 747 -4.48 30.54 27.66
CA PRO A 747 -3.11 30.71 28.16
C PRO A 747 -2.10 29.70 27.59
N ASP A 748 -2.49 28.44 27.42
CA ASP A 748 -1.62 27.38 26.88
C ASP A 748 -1.29 27.57 25.39
N ALA A 749 -2.16 28.27 24.68
CA ALA A 749 -2.00 28.63 23.27
C ALA A 749 -1.27 29.97 23.08
N ARG A 750 -0.62 30.49 24.14
CA ARG A 750 0.15 31.73 24.13
C ARG A 750 1.62 31.48 24.49
N ARG A 751 2.51 32.27 23.89
CA ARG A 751 3.94 32.21 24.17
C ARG A 751 4.56 33.60 24.14
N HIS A 752 5.37 33.91 25.15
CA HIS A 752 6.27 35.05 25.14
C HIS A 752 7.69 34.58 24.81
N LEU A 753 8.31 35.24 23.83
CA LEU A 753 9.70 35.03 23.43
C LEU A 753 10.49 36.28 23.85
N PRO A 754 11.27 36.22 24.93
CA PRO A 754 12.00 37.40 25.42
C PRO A 754 13.07 37.86 24.41
N ALA A 755 13.56 39.09 24.59
CA ALA A 755 14.77 39.55 23.94
C ALA A 755 15.90 38.54 24.20
N ARG A 756 16.67 38.18 23.17
CA ARG A 756 17.89 37.40 23.37
C ARG A 756 18.88 38.31 24.09
N ASP A 757 19.27 37.98 25.31
CA ASP A 757 20.46 38.56 25.92
C ASP A 757 21.62 38.30 24.97
N ARG A 758 22.25 39.37 24.50
CA ARG A 758 23.54 39.27 23.82
C ARG A 758 24.57 38.85 24.87
N LEU A 759 24.82 37.56 24.95
CA LEU A 759 26.10 37.00 25.37
C LEU A 759 26.84 36.52 24.12
#